data_AF-A0A9N7PLG6-F1
#
_entry.id   AF-A0A9N7PLG6-F1
#
_cell.length_a   1.000
_cell.length_b   1.000
_cell.length_c   1.000
_cell.angle_alpha   90.00
_cell.angle_beta   90.00
_cell.angle_gamma   90.00
#
_symmetry.space_group_name_H-M   'P 1'
#
loop_
_entity.id
_entity.type
_entity.pdbx_description
1 polymer ?
#
loop_
_entity_poly.entity_id
_entity_poly.type
_entity_poly.pdbx_seq_one_letter_code
_entity_poly.pdbx_strand_id
1 'polypeptide(L)'
;MQLNVEQKRIIESKPNGPMLIKGVAGSGKTTVAVNKIPLLLENYCTQDDDNVLMVTYNKSLLKYVLFIYENIEKEYDQKSFFWENNNKKLRIQNVDALTYYYFKQYVSKYKLNLKLSNRKEAQQALIDAITTVSKKFPDVKIIDTKFLDFIKEEILWIKACNYMDLHEYQGVDRIGRVSKLSSEGPQKLRKNSEQRYAIYQVLEQYDENLRKINRLDFQSINLMALEQVRKKPLKKYTHILIDESQDLSKVQLEFLKELYNEKPYSSITFIADIAQSIYSQSWLIKNRSFTSIGYDMTGKSISLSKNYRTTTQIAQAAFSLITKDEELIVDDNFVKPSLIDKQGKYPIYINFKDEASEASYVADLINKKLKHKYKLNDIVIIQRRKNQLKEVQKYLQKEGIPTSIFQSNEEFDFLEEAVKLVTMHSIKGLEFKVVIMIGLNSNIIPSLSRVRDLDDAKMLESRERKLMYVGMTRATERLYMTSSGNPSKFIKDIDYKFLRIKEDCLIRRVYSVDINDYLFKEEINDIYSDEERVRQWILKELNEVYKYPLNLINLEHKINIGSKFGLADIVVNTYRKKVKLPYILIEVKKWGDGVASALSQLKSYMANCPDVQYGIATDGNEIIIINKDLEEISDIPKFDRSMLPSTLESIEYIDLKKRISNSFIKDSTGIGEIYIEENGAERKVTNLTHIPIYNEISADMPILINSEFQGKYSIPSEWIGNNENLFILKIKGESMINKKIDDGDYVVINKQNMAEIGDIVAVDIAGDATLKTYKTMGGKVLLMPENDDYEPIMLEENQFSIIGVAVGVIKE
;
A
#
# COMPACT_ATOMS: atom_id res chain seq x y z
N MET A 1 20.05 -10.40 9.30
CA MET A 1 19.01 -9.58 8.61
C MET A 1 19.73 -8.48 7.82
N GLN A 2 19.44 -8.26 6.53
CA GLN A 2 20.14 -7.21 5.76
C GLN A 2 19.59 -5.81 6.13
N LEU A 3 20.38 -5.02 6.85
CA LEU A 3 20.08 -3.63 7.16
C LEU A 3 20.40 -2.74 5.96
N ASN A 4 19.52 -1.78 5.64
CA ASN A 4 19.77 -0.81 4.57
C ASN A 4 20.79 0.27 5.01
N VAL A 5 21.26 1.07 4.06
CA VAL A 5 22.27 2.13 4.31
C VAL A 5 21.80 3.18 5.33
N GLU A 6 20.53 3.61 5.27
CA GLU A 6 19.97 4.58 6.21
C GLU A 6 19.92 4.01 7.64
N GLN A 7 19.46 2.77 7.80
CA GLN A 7 19.39 2.06 9.07
C GLN A 7 20.80 1.84 9.66
N LYS A 8 21.76 1.39 8.85
CA LYS A 8 23.16 1.23 9.27
C LYS A 8 23.75 2.56 9.76
N ARG A 9 23.53 3.64 9.02
CA ARG A 9 23.98 4.98 9.41
C ARG A 9 23.40 5.43 10.76
N ILE A 10 22.14 5.09 11.06
CA ILE A 10 21.52 5.40 12.36
C ILE A 10 22.11 4.55 13.47
N ILE A 11 22.32 3.25 13.23
CA ILE A 11 22.93 2.33 14.18
C ILE A 11 24.32 2.83 14.56
N GLU A 12 25.16 3.13 13.57
CA GLU A 12 26.56 3.57 13.71
C GLU A 12 26.71 5.03 14.18
N SER A 13 25.62 5.81 14.21
CA SER A 13 25.69 7.21 14.65
C SER A 13 26.09 7.34 16.12
N LYS A 14 26.99 8.29 16.39
CA LYS A 14 27.47 8.61 17.74
C LYS A 14 26.32 9.06 18.65
N PRO A 15 26.28 8.60 19.92
CA PRO A 15 25.33 9.10 20.91
C PRO A 15 25.62 10.59 21.22
N ASN A 16 24.56 11.41 21.28
CA ASN A 16 24.69 12.85 21.52
C ASN A 16 23.45 13.43 22.24
N GLY A 17 23.16 12.92 23.44
CA GLY A 17 22.03 13.36 24.24
C GLY A 17 20.67 12.89 23.70
N PRO A 18 19.61 13.70 23.82
CA PRO A 18 18.29 13.35 23.32
C PRO A 18 18.25 13.21 21.80
N MET A 19 17.64 12.15 21.28
CA MET A 19 17.49 11.89 19.86
C MET A 19 16.08 11.35 19.56
N LEU A 20 15.51 11.71 18.41
CA LEU A 20 14.23 11.21 17.94
C LEU A 20 14.39 10.44 16.63
N ILE A 21 14.03 9.16 16.61
CA ILE A 21 13.90 8.36 15.41
C ILE A 21 12.41 8.23 15.11
N LYS A 22 11.93 8.98 14.12
CA LYS A 22 10.57 8.89 13.60
C LYS A 22 10.54 8.03 12.34
N GLY A 23 9.44 7.34 12.08
CA GLY A 23 9.33 6.58 10.84
C GLY A 23 7.98 5.92 10.66
N VAL A 24 7.70 5.49 9.44
CA VAL A 24 6.43 4.86 9.06
C VAL A 24 6.31 3.43 9.61
N ALA A 25 5.10 2.88 9.61
CA ALA A 25 4.86 1.49 9.97
C ALA A 25 5.78 0.57 9.14
N GLY A 26 6.38 -0.44 9.77
CA GLY A 26 7.21 -1.42 9.04
C GLY A 26 8.59 -0.93 8.56
N SER A 27 9.05 0.25 8.98
CA SER A 27 10.37 0.79 8.58
C SER A 27 11.58 0.20 9.30
N GLY A 28 11.39 -0.80 10.18
CA GLY A 28 12.46 -1.42 10.95
C GLY A 28 12.94 -0.59 12.14
N LYS A 29 12.12 0.32 12.66
CA LYS A 29 12.40 1.15 13.85
C LYS A 29 12.91 0.35 15.05
N THR A 30 12.16 -0.68 15.46
CA THR A 30 12.54 -1.59 16.55
C THR A 30 13.85 -2.30 16.22
N THR A 31 14.02 -2.78 14.98
CA THR A 31 15.26 -3.42 14.52
C THR A 31 16.46 -2.47 14.67
N VAL A 32 16.34 -1.21 14.24
CA VAL A 32 17.38 -0.19 14.40
C VAL A 32 17.72 0.05 15.87
N ALA A 33 16.71 0.16 16.74
CA ALA A 33 16.91 0.36 18.18
C ALA A 33 17.69 -0.81 18.81
N VAL A 34 17.31 -2.05 18.49
CA VAL A 34 17.96 -3.24 19.05
C VAL A 34 19.37 -3.44 18.50
N ASN A 35 19.58 -3.22 17.20
CA ASN A 35 20.91 -3.34 16.58
C ASN A 35 21.89 -2.25 17.04
N LYS A 36 21.39 -1.16 17.66
CA LYS A 36 22.24 -0.14 18.28
C LYS A 36 22.79 -0.56 19.64
N ILE A 37 22.17 -1.51 20.33
CA ILE A 37 22.57 -1.94 21.68
C ILE A 37 24.02 -2.48 21.72
N PRO A 38 24.44 -3.40 20.84
CA PRO A 38 25.83 -3.90 20.81
C PRO A 38 26.87 -2.78 20.70
N LEU A 39 26.64 -1.82 19.80
CA LEU A 39 27.53 -0.67 19.61
C LEU A 39 27.64 0.19 20.87
N LEU A 40 26.53 0.41 21.58
CA LEU A 40 26.53 1.18 22.83
C LEU A 40 27.29 0.47 23.95
N LEU A 41 27.10 -0.84 24.08
CA LEU A 41 27.78 -1.65 25.08
C LEU A 41 29.29 -1.72 24.82
N GLU A 42 29.69 -1.97 23.57
CA GLU A 42 31.11 -2.15 23.21
C GLU A 42 31.89 -0.83 23.22
N ASN A 43 31.33 0.24 22.63
CA ASN A 43 32.09 1.47 22.37
C ASN A 43 31.81 2.60 23.36
N TYR A 44 30.68 2.55 24.10
CA TYR A 44 30.23 3.68 24.93
C TYR A 44 29.91 3.30 26.38
N CYS A 45 30.07 2.02 26.76
CA CYS A 45 29.94 1.56 28.15
C CYS A 45 31.27 1.12 28.76
N THR A 46 32.28 1.97 28.68
CA THR A 46 33.63 1.68 29.17
C THR A 46 33.77 1.84 30.68
N GLN A 47 32.98 2.70 31.32
CA GLN A 47 33.02 2.89 32.78
C GLN A 47 32.12 1.86 33.49
N ASP A 48 32.39 1.61 34.78
CA ASP A 48 31.62 0.63 35.57
C ASP A 48 30.16 1.07 35.81
N ASP A 49 29.92 2.38 35.88
CA ASP A 49 28.58 2.95 36.03
C ASP A 49 27.85 3.11 34.69
N ASP A 50 28.50 2.83 33.56
CA ASP A 50 27.86 2.89 32.25
C ASP A 50 26.94 1.69 32.02
N ASN A 51 25.70 1.98 31.65
CA ASN A 51 24.65 0.99 31.48
C ASN A 51 23.68 1.40 30.37
N VAL A 52 23.09 0.39 29.72
CA VAL A 52 22.10 0.53 28.66
C VAL A 52 20.74 0.05 29.15
N LEU A 53 19.70 0.84 28.93
CA LEU A 53 18.30 0.48 29.16
C LEU A 53 17.53 0.52 27.84
N MET A 54 16.92 -0.58 27.47
CA MET A 54 15.92 -0.64 26.39
C MET A 54 14.54 -0.78 27.01
N VAL A 55 13.64 0.15 26.67
CA VAL A 55 12.28 0.23 27.20
C VAL A 55 11.27 -0.03 26.10
N THR A 56 10.31 -0.92 26.37
CA THR A 56 9.16 -1.17 25.48
C THR A 56 7.85 -0.72 26.13
N TYR A 57 6.90 -0.27 25.32
CA TYR A 57 5.56 0.12 25.79
C TYR A 57 4.71 -1.08 26.25
N ASN A 58 4.67 -2.17 25.46
CA ASN A 58 3.86 -3.35 25.77
C ASN A 58 4.72 -4.62 26.02
N LYS A 59 4.12 -5.63 26.65
CA LYS A 59 4.79 -6.91 26.98
C LYS A 59 5.05 -7.77 25.74
N SER A 60 4.19 -7.72 24.72
CA SER A 60 4.37 -8.51 23.49
C SER A 60 5.60 -8.06 22.70
N LEU A 61 5.80 -6.74 22.58
CA LEU A 61 6.97 -6.13 21.95
C LEU A 61 8.25 -6.45 22.72
N LEU A 62 8.19 -6.56 24.05
CA LEU A 62 9.35 -7.00 24.85
C LEU A 62 9.86 -8.37 24.40
N LYS A 63 8.96 -9.34 24.18
CA LYS A 63 9.35 -10.68 23.70
C LYS A 63 9.99 -10.61 22.31
N TYR A 64 9.42 -9.81 21.41
CA TYR A 64 9.97 -9.61 20.07
C TYR A 64 11.37 -8.97 20.10
N VAL A 65 11.55 -7.94 20.93
CA VAL A 65 12.84 -7.27 21.14
C VAL A 65 13.88 -8.24 21.69
N LEU A 66 13.52 -9.05 22.69
CA LEU A 66 14.40 -10.07 23.26
C LEU A 66 14.81 -11.10 22.21
N PHE A 67 13.85 -11.60 21.42
CA PHE A 67 14.12 -12.54 20.33
C PHE A 67 15.10 -11.96 19.28
N ILE A 68 14.93 -10.70 18.88
CA ILE A 68 15.88 -10.06 17.94
C ILE A 68 17.26 -9.94 18.59
N TYR A 69 17.32 -9.51 19.85
CA TYR A 69 18.58 -9.31 20.56
C TYR A 69 19.36 -10.63 20.71
N GLU A 70 18.71 -11.73 21.11
CA GLU A 70 19.34 -13.05 21.24
C GLU A 70 19.98 -13.54 19.93
N ASN A 71 19.39 -13.19 18.79
CA ASN A 71 19.96 -13.53 17.48
C ASN A 71 21.19 -12.68 17.15
N ILE A 72 21.16 -11.39 17.48
CA ILE A 72 22.29 -10.48 17.28
C ILE A 72 23.45 -10.84 18.21
N GLU A 73 23.14 -11.14 19.46
CA GLU A 73 24.11 -11.54 20.48
C GLU A 73 24.92 -12.76 20.03
N LYS A 74 24.26 -13.80 19.48
CA LYS A 74 24.94 -14.97 18.92
C LYS A 74 25.91 -14.64 17.78
N GLU A 75 25.62 -13.62 16.97
CA GLU A 75 26.52 -13.17 15.89
C GLU A 75 27.75 -12.40 16.44
N TYR A 76 27.60 -11.72 17.58
CA TYR A 76 28.67 -10.93 18.22
C TYR A 76 29.54 -11.76 19.17
N ASP A 77 28.97 -12.72 19.90
CA ASP A 77 29.70 -13.65 20.78
C ASP A 77 30.78 -14.45 20.00
N GLN A 78 30.53 -14.71 18.72
CA GLN A 78 31.52 -15.39 17.85
C GLN A 78 32.67 -14.47 17.41
N LYS A 79 32.57 -13.16 17.60
CA LYS A 79 33.49 -12.15 17.04
C LYS A 79 34.27 -11.34 18.07
N SER A 80 33.83 -11.27 19.33
CA SER A 80 34.43 -10.37 20.33
C SER A 80 34.81 -11.08 21.63
N PHE A 81 36.10 -11.00 21.99
CA PHE A 81 36.69 -11.63 23.19
C PHE A 81 36.24 -10.99 24.51
N PHE A 82 35.62 -9.80 24.48
CA PHE A 82 35.23 -9.01 25.67
C PHE A 82 33.73 -9.06 26.00
N TRP A 83 32.95 -9.94 25.35
CA TRP A 83 31.49 -9.91 25.41
C TRP A 83 30.86 -10.35 26.75
N GLU A 84 31.48 -11.29 27.47
CA GLU A 84 30.91 -11.87 28.71
C GLU A 84 30.68 -10.84 29.85
N ASN A 85 31.47 -9.77 29.91
CA ASN A 85 31.31 -8.72 30.93
C ASN A 85 30.22 -7.69 30.58
N ASN A 86 29.85 -7.55 29.30
CA ASN A 86 28.95 -6.49 28.83
C ASN A 86 27.46 -6.82 29.06
N ASN A 87 27.09 -8.09 29.11
CA ASN A 87 25.70 -8.49 29.33
C ASN A 87 25.11 -8.03 30.68
N LYS A 88 25.94 -7.83 31.71
CA LYS A 88 25.49 -7.31 33.00
C LYS A 88 25.14 -5.82 32.97
N LYS A 89 25.59 -5.09 31.93
CA LYS A 89 25.36 -3.65 31.74
C LYS A 89 24.07 -3.34 30.97
N LEU A 90 23.40 -4.35 30.40
CA LEU A 90 22.15 -4.21 29.65
C LEU A 90 20.93 -4.57 30.50
N ARG A 91 19.86 -3.78 30.36
CA ARG A 91 18.52 -4.13 30.83
C ARG A 91 17.50 -3.88 29.74
N ILE A 92 16.75 -4.91 29.35
CA ILE A 92 15.60 -4.80 28.44
C ILE A 92 14.34 -5.04 29.24
N GLN A 93 13.45 -4.06 29.33
CA GLN A 93 12.24 -4.20 30.14
C GLN A 93 11.07 -3.36 29.64
N ASN A 94 9.86 -3.84 29.91
CA ASN A 94 8.65 -3.06 29.73
C ASN A 94 8.57 -1.90 30.76
N VAL A 95 8.09 -0.72 30.34
CA VAL A 95 8.03 0.48 31.19
C VAL A 95 7.24 0.26 32.48
N ASP A 96 6.08 -0.41 32.40
CA ASP A 96 5.21 -0.67 33.54
C ASP A 96 5.82 -1.67 34.51
N ALA A 97 6.58 -2.65 34.00
CA ALA A 97 7.34 -3.57 34.84
C ALA A 97 8.50 -2.85 35.56
N LEU A 98 9.10 -1.85 34.91
CA LEU A 98 10.17 -1.04 35.50
C LEU A 98 9.64 -0.11 36.61
N THR A 99 8.53 0.60 36.39
CA THR A 99 7.90 1.44 37.44
C THR A 99 7.41 0.59 38.61
N TYR A 100 6.81 -0.57 38.33
CA TYR A 100 6.36 -1.52 39.36
C TYR A 100 7.53 -2.09 40.18
N TYR A 101 8.68 -2.35 39.55
CA TYR A 101 9.90 -2.77 40.26
C TYR A 101 10.35 -1.71 41.26
N TYR A 102 10.41 -0.44 40.86
CA TYR A 102 10.76 0.68 41.75
C TYR A 102 9.78 0.83 42.91
N PHE A 103 8.48 0.70 42.64
CA PHE A 103 7.45 0.68 43.66
C PHE A 103 7.66 -0.44 44.69
N LYS A 104 7.92 -1.68 44.24
CA LYS A 104 8.17 -2.82 45.15
C LYS A 104 9.37 -2.59 46.06
N GLN A 105 10.45 -2.03 45.52
CA GLN A 105 11.66 -1.73 46.29
C GLN A 105 11.37 -0.70 47.39
N TYR A 106 10.58 0.33 47.06
CA TYR A 106 10.14 1.32 48.03
C TYR A 106 9.28 0.73 49.14
N VAL A 107 8.25 -0.04 48.76
CA VAL A 107 7.36 -0.72 49.70
C VAL A 107 8.15 -1.63 50.65
N SER A 108 9.14 -2.37 50.14
CA SER A 108 10.02 -3.22 50.94
C SER A 108 10.92 -2.40 51.88
N LYS A 109 11.59 -1.36 51.37
CA LYS A 109 12.52 -0.52 52.14
C LYS A 109 11.84 0.17 53.33
N TYR A 110 10.62 0.65 53.15
CA TYR A 110 9.86 1.34 54.19
C TYR A 110 8.83 0.45 54.89
N LYS A 111 8.85 -0.86 54.63
CA LYS A 111 7.93 -1.87 55.20
C LYS A 111 6.45 -1.47 55.10
N LEU A 112 6.07 -0.88 53.97
CA LEU A 112 4.68 -0.47 53.72
C LEU A 112 3.83 -1.69 53.38
N ASN A 113 2.58 -1.71 53.82
CA ASN A 113 1.61 -2.74 53.42
C ASN A 113 0.77 -2.21 52.25
N LEU A 114 1.37 -1.97 51.08
CA LEU A 114 0.65 -1.47 49.90
C LEU A 114 0.77 -2.45 48.73
N LYS A 115 -0.36 -2.73 48.08
CA LYS A 115 -0.43 -3.66 46.93
C LYS A 115 -1.24 -3.08 45.77
N LEU A 116 -1.01 -3.58 44.56
CA LEU A 116 -1.82 -3.24 43.39
C LEU A 116 -3.26 -3.74 43.58
N SER A 117 -4.25 -2.88 43.31
CA SER A 117 -5.67 -3.22 43.33
C SER A 117 -6.04 -4.15 42.18
N ASN A 118 -6.92 -5.11 42.43
CA ASN A 118 -7.57 -5.86 41.36
C ASN A 118 -8.71 -5.03 40.69
N ARG A 119 -9.22 -5.49 39.54
CA ARG A 119 -10.25 -4.76 38.78
C ARG A 119 -11.55 -4.51 39.57
N LYS A 120 -11.95 -5.47 40.42
CA LYS A 120 -13.18 -5.37 41.22
C LYS A 120 -13.00 -4.37 42.38
N GLU A 121 -11.88 -4.46 43.09
CA GLU A 121 -11.50 -3.53 44.16
C GLU A 121 -11.48 -2.09 43.65
N ALA A 122 -10.79 -1.85 42.52
CA ALA A 122 -10.70 -0.52 41.91
C ALA A 122 -12.06 0.01 41.45
N GLN A 123 -12.91 -0.84 40.88
CA GLN A 123 -14.23 -0.42 40.43
C GLN A 123 -15.14 -0.08 41.62
N GLN A 124 -15.14 -0.91 42.67
CA GLN A 124 -15.93 -0.66 43.86
C GLN A 124 -15.50 0.62 44.57
N ALA A 125 -14.20 0.81 44.79
CA ALA A 125 -13.67 2.02 45.43
C ALA A 125 -14.05 3.30 44.68
N LEU A 126 -14.11 3.24 43.35
CA LEU A 126 -14.54 4.36 42.51
C LEU A 126 -16.05 4.62 42.61
N ILE A 127 -16.87 3.57 42.60
CA ILE A 127 -18.33 3.68 42.81
C ILE A 127 -18.63 4.32 44.17
N ASP A 128 -17.94 3.87 45.22
CA ASP A 128 -18.08 4.42 46.57
C ASP A 128 -17.64 5.89 46.64
N ALA A 129 -16.56 6.25 45.94
CA ALA A 129 -16.09 7.63 45.84
C ALA A 129 -17.10 8.53 45.13
N ILE A 130 -17.64 8.10 43.98
CA ILE A 130 -18.68 8.81 43.25
C ILE A 130 -19.91 9.01 44.14
N THR A 131 -20.36 7.97 44.84
CA THR A 131 -21.54 8.01 45.72
C THR A 131 -21.34 8.94 46.93
N THR A 132 -20.10 9.04 47.42
CA THR A 132 -19.76 9.92 48.54
C THR A 132 -19.72 11.39 48.10
N VAL A 133 -19.08 11.65 46.97
CA VAL A 133 -18.91 13.01 46.44
C VAL A 133 -20.20 13.55 45.83
N SER A 134 -21.06 12.71 45.24
CA SER A 134 -22.36 13.14 44.71
C SER A 134 -23.25 13.77 45.78
N LYS A 135 -23.15 13.32 47.03
CA LYS A 135 -23.85 13.92 48.18
C LYS A 135 -23.33 15.32 48.53
N LYS A 136 -22.04 15.59 48.31
CA LYS A 136 -21.42 16.90 48.56
C LYS A 136 -21.70 17.89 47.42
N PHE A 137 -21.92 17.39 46.21
CA PHE A 137 -22.15 18.19 44.99
C PHE A 137 -23.46 17.80 44.29
N PRO A 138 -24.63 18.05 44.91
CA PRO A 138 -25.93 17.61 44.38
C PRO A 138 -26.27 18.25 43.02
N ASP A 139 -25.79 19.48 42.77
CA ASP A 139 -26.04 20.21 41.53
C ASP A 139 -25.17 19.72 40.36
N VAL A 140 -24.11 18.97 40.65
CA VAL A 140 -23.13 18.50 39.67
C VAL A 140 -23.54 17.12 39.12
N LYS A 141 -24.48 17.12 38.17
CA LYS A 141 -25.10 15.91 37.59
C LYS A 141 -24.14 14.88 36.95
N ILE A 142 -22.89 15.27 36.69
CA ILE A 142 -21.84 14.36 36.18
C ILE A 142 -21.37 13.38 37.26
N ILE A 143 -21.39 13.74 38.54
CA ILE A 143 -20.92 12.85 39.60
C ILE A 143 -22.01 11.82 39.91
N ASP A 144 -22.10 10.82 39.05
CA ASP A 144 -23.11 9.76 39.09
C ASP A 144 -22.50 8.45 38.56
N THR A 145 -22.94 7.32 39.09
CA THR A 145 -22.44 5.99 38.72
C THR A 145 -22.73 5.63 37.27
N LYS A 146 -23.73 6.25 36.63
CA LYS A 146 -23.94 6.12 35.17
C LYS A 146 -22.76 6.61 34.35
N PHE A 147 -21.94 7.52 34.89
CA PHE A 147 -20.78 8.12 34.24
C PHE A 147 -19.44 7.52 34.72
N LEU A 148 -19.49 6.32 35.31
CA LEU A 148 -18.34 5.63 35.88
C LEU A 148 -17.14 5.56 34.94
N ASP A 149 -17.35 5.13 33.69
CA ASP A 149 -16.26 4.94 32.72
C ASP A 149 -15.58 6.26 32.33
N PHE A 150 -16.35 7.34 32.19
CA PHE A 150 -15.77 8.66 31.93
C PHE A 150 -14.98 9.18 33.13
N ILE A 151 -15.57 9.13 34.33
CA ILE A 151 -14.90 9.62 35.55
C ILE A 151 -13.61 8.83 35.75
N LYS A 152 -13.66 7.51 35.53
CA LYS A 152 -12.48 6.64 35.53
C LYS A 152 -11.44 7.10 34.51
N GLU A 153 -11.81 7.27 33.24
CA GLU A 153 -10.88 7.71 32.21
C GLU A 153 -10.25 9.08 32.52
N GLU A 154 -11.03 10.01 33.08
CA GLU A 154 -10.57 11.34 33.47
C GLU A 154 -9.57 11.26 34.63
N ILE A 155 -9.87 10.51 35.69
CA ILE A 155 -8.96 10.28 36.82
C ILE A 155 -7.65 9.66 36.35
N LEU A 156 -7.73 8.63 35.49
CA LEU A 156 -6.53 7.99 34.93
C LEU A 156 -5.70 8.98 34.11
N TRP A 157 -6.34 9.89 33.36
CA TRP A 157 -5.65 10.92 32.59
C TRP A 157 -4.97 11.97 33.47
N ILE A 158 -5.67 12.47 34.51
CA ILE A 158 -5.12 13.42 35.49
C ILE A 158 -3.83 12.85 36.07
N LYS A 159 -3.86 11.59 36.53
CA LYS A 159 -2.69 10.90 37.09
C LYS A 159 -1.61 10.66 36.04
N ALA A 160 -1.96 10.19 34.84
CA ALA A 160 -0.99 9.92 33.76
C ALA A 160 -0.26 11.19 33.28
N CYS A 161 -0.91 12.35 33.36
CA CYS A 161 -0.32 13.64 33.03
C CYS A 161 0.30 14.37 34.24
N ASN A 162 0.27 13.77 35.43
CA ASN A 162 0.76 14.36 36.67
C ASN A 162 0.06 15.68 37.08
N TYR A 163 -1.23 15.84 36.81
CA TYR A 163 -2.02 17.00 37.28
C TYR A 163 -2.56 16.78 38.69
N MET A 164 -1.66 16.50 39.64
CA MET A 164 -1.99 16.22 41.03
C MET A 164 -2.12 17.49 41.90
N ASP A 165 -2.08 18.66 41.26
CA ASP A 165 -2.46 19.94 41.84
C ASP A 165 -3.80 20.39 41.24
N LEU A 166 -4.71 20.86 42.09
CA LEU A 166 -6.06 21.25 41.68
C LEU A 166 -6.03 22.45 40.72
N HIS A 167 -5.17 23.45 40.96
CA HIS A 167 -5.10 24.64 40.12
C HIS A 167 -4.58 24.29 38.72
N GLU A 168 -3.57 23.41 38.63
CA GLU A 168 -3.09 22.88 37.34
C GLU A 168 -4.20 22.18 36.56
N TYR A 169 -4.93 21.24 37.20
CA TYR A 169 -6.02 20.52 36.54
C TYR A 169 -7.17 21.46 36.13
N GLN A 170 -7.45 22.50 36.92
CA GLN A 170 -8.49 23.48 36.59
C GLN A 170 -8.12 24.34 35.37
N GLY A 171 -6.84 24.69 35.22
CA GLY A 171 -6.34 25.55 34.14
C GLY A 171 -5.98 24.84 32.84
N VAL A 172 -5.70 23.53 32.89
CA VAL A 172 -5.15 22.81 31.74
C VAL A 172 -6.16 22.56 30.61
N ASP A 173 -5.66 22.52 29.39
CA ASP A 173 -6.40 22.07 28.22
C ASP A 173 -6.55 20.54 28.19
N ARG A 174 -7.80 20.09 28.08
CA ARG A 174 -8.21 18.68 28.01
C ARG A 174 -8.24 18.19 26.55
N ILE A 175 -7.13 18.38 25.84
CA ILE A 175 -6.99 18.05 24.41
C ILE A 175 -7.25 16.55 24.20
N GLY A 176 -8.16 16.18 23.29
CA GLY A 176 -8.49 14.80 22.95
C GLY A 176 -9.29 14.00 24.00
N ARG A 177 -9.85 14.65 25.03
CA ARG A 177 -10.51 14.03 26.20
C ARG A 177 -12.00 14.33 26.34
N VAL A 178 -12.65 14.71 25.23
CA VAL A 178 -14.09 14.99 25.20
C VAL A 178 -14.89 13.68 25.07
N SER A 179 -15.92 13.52 25.91
CA SER A 179 -16.73 12.29 26.00
C SER A 179 -17.73 12.15 24.85
N LYS A 180 -17.96 10.89 24.46
CA LYS A 180 -18.72 10.42 23.30
C LYS A 180 -20.26 10.44 23.47
N LEU A 181 -20.77 10.52 24.70
CA LEU A 181 -22.19 10.36 25.02
C LEU A 181 -22.60 11.21 26.23
N SER A 182 -23.78 11.84 26.20
CA SER A 182 -24.41 12.42 27.39
C SER A 182 -24.80 11.39 28.46
N SER A 183 -24.71 10.10 28.14
CA SER A 183 -24.85 8.96 29.08
C SER A 183 -23.50 8.35 29.51
N GLU A 184 -22.38 8.73 28.88
CA GLU A 184 -21.02 8.34 29.35
C GLU A 184 -20.33 9.49 30.09
N GLY A 185 -20.64 10.77 29.82
CA GLY A 185 -20.19 11.93 30.59
C GLY A 185 -20.53 13.25 29.89
N PRO A 186 -20.19 14.42 30.46
CA PRO A 186 -20.31 15.69 29.76
C PRO A 186 -19.32 15.75 28.60
N GLN A 187 -19.75 16.39 27.52
CA GLN A 187 -18.92 16.60 26.34
C GLN A 187 -17.69 17.44 26.71
N LYS A 188 -17.90 18.61 27.31
CA LYS A 188 -16.80 19.50 27.71
C LYS A 188 -16.86 19.82 29.20
N LEU A 189 -15.71 19.72 29.85
CA LEU A 189 -15.50 20.28 31.19
C LEU A 189 -14.84 21.64 31.05
N ARG A 190 -15.59 22.70 31.39
CA ARG A 190 -15.08 24.08 31.35
C ARG A 190 -13.89 24.23 32.31
N LYS A 191 -12.90 25.04 31.95
CA LYS A 191 -11.79 25.41 32.84
C LYS A 191 -12.36 26.10 34.08
N ASN A 192 -11.74 25.89 35.23
CA ASN A 192 -12.16 26.48 36.52
C ASN A 192 -13.63 26.21 36.88
N SER A 193 -14.20 25.08 36.46
CA SER A 193 -15.61 24.75 36.74
C SER A 193 -15.76 23.92 38.02
N GLU A 194 -16.94 24.02 38.62
CA GLU A 194 -17.34 23.17 39.75
C GLU A 194 -17.35 21.68 39.35
N GLN A 195 -17.66 21.38 38.09
CA GLN A 195 -17.61 20.02 37.54
C GLN A 195 -16.20 19.43 37.62
N ARG A 196 -15.17 20.20 37.22
CA ARG A 196 -13.77 19.75 37.36
C ARG A 196 -13.40 19.60 38.83
N TYR A 197 -13.75 20.56 39.67
CA TYR A 197 -13.48 20.47 41.11
C TYR A 197 -14.10 19.20 41.72
N ALA A 198 -15.36 18.90 41.40
CA ALA A 198 -16.04 17.71 41.88
C ALA A 198 -15.38 16.41 41.39
N ILE A 199 -14.92 16.34 40.13
CA ILE A 199 -14.17 15.18 39.63
C ILE A 199 -12.84 15.02 40.37
N TYR A 200 -12.15 16.13 40.65
CA TYR A 200 -10.91 16.11 41.43
C TYR A 200 -11.18 15.61 42.86
N GLN A 201 -12.29 16.01 43.48
CA GLN A 201 -12.73 15.46 44.77
C GLN A 201 -13.04 13.96 44.68
N VAL A 202 -13.61 13.47 43.57
CA VAL A 202 -13.76 12.02 43.35
C VAL A 202 -12.40 11.33 43.25
N LEU A 203 -11.40 11.93 42.59
CA LEU A 203 -10.03 11.40 42.53
C LEU A 203 -9.43 11.24 43.94
N GLU A 204 -9.51 12.29 44.76
CA GLU A 204 -8.98 12.25 46.13
C GLU A 204 -9.70 11.19 46.98
N GLN A 205 -11.03 11.16 46.92
CA GLN A 205 -11.82 10.18 47.65
C GLN A 205 -11.57 8.75 47.18
N TYR A 206 -11.35 8.55 45.88
CA TYR A 206 -11.01 7.27 45.28
C TYR A 206 -9.66 6.75 45.79
N ASP A 207 -8.65 7.62 45.87
CA ASP A 207 -7.34 7.27 46.41
C ASP A 207 -7.37 6.95 47.90
N GLU A 208 -8.15 7.71 48.67
CA GLU A 208 -8.39 7.38 50.08
C GLU A 208 -9.06 6.01 50.25
N ASN A 209 -10.10 5.72 49.46
CA ASN A 209 -10.82 4.46 49.53
C ASN A 209 -9.91 3.27 49.23
N LEU A 210 -9.04 3.39 48.22
CA LEU A 210 -8.03 2.38 47.92
C LEU A 210 -6.99 2.25 49.04
N ARG A 211 -6.49 3.36 49.58
CA ARG A 211 -5.50 3.34 50.67
C ARG A 211 -6.05 2.71 51.96
N LYS A 212 -7.34 2.90 52.29
CA LYS A 212 -8.00 2.27 53.45
C LYS A 212 -7.94 0.74 53.40
N ILE A 213 -8.02 0.16 52.20
CA ILE A 213 -7.88 -1.29 51.98
C ILE A 213 -6.45 -1.71 51.61
N ASN A 214 -5.45 -0.83 51.84
CA ASN A 214 -4.05 -1.10 51.55
C ASN A 214 -3.80 -1.43 50.06
N ARG A 215 -4.53 -0.74 49.17
CA ARG A 215 -4.45 -0.89 47.71
C ARG A 215 -4.12 0.43 47.02
N LEU A 216 -3.63 0.32 45.79
CA LEU A 216 -3.37 1.42 44.87
C LEU A 216 -3.72 0.99 43.45
N ASP A 217 -4.20 1.92 42.63
CA ASP A 217 -4.29 1.72 41.18
C ASP A 217 -2.90 1.84 40.52
N PHE A 218 -2.81 1.46 39.25
CA PHE A 218 -1.55 1.39 38.55
C PHE A 218 -0.93 2.78 38.25
N GLN A 219 -1.76 3.80 37.99
CA GLN A 219 -1.29 5.17 37.76
C GLN A 219 -0.73 5.78 39.05
N SER A 220 -1.34 5.49 40.20
CA SER A 220 -0.80 5.84 41.52
C SER A 220 0.57 5.18 41.78
N ILE A 221 0.75 3.93 41.35
CA ILE A 221 2.05 3.25 41.40
C ILE A 221 3.09 3.99 40.55
N ASN A 222 2.73 4.42 39.33
CA ASN A 222 3.64 5.18 38.46
C ASN A 222 4.04 6.52 39.09
N LEU A 223 3.10 7.25 39.68
CA LEU A 223 3.37 8.51 40.39
C LEU A 223 4.31 8.30 41.58
N MET A 224 4.05 7.27 42.41
CA MET A 224 4.93 6.92 43.52
C MET A 224 6.32 6.55 43.01
N ALA A 225 6.43 5.73 41.96
CA ALA A 225 7.72 5.36 41.39
C ALA A 225 8.51 6.58 40.91
N LEU A 226 7.85 7.55 40.25
CA LEU A 226 8.45 8.82 39.84
C LEU A 226 8.97 9.62 41.05
N GLU A 227 8.16 9.77 42.10
CA GLU A 227 8.57 10.47 43.32
C GLU A 227 9.82 9.82 43.96
N GLN A 228 9.89 8.49 43.95
CA GLN A 228 11.04 7.77 44.51
C GLN A 228 12.31 7.94 43.69
N VAL A 229 12.20 7.86 42.36
CA VAL A 229 13.38 8.05 41.49
C VAL A 229 13.93 9.47 41.63
N ARG A 230 13.07 10.49 41.76
CA ARG A 230 13.48 11.88 42.04
C ARG A 230 14.27 12.03 43.35
N LYS A 231 13.88 11.29 44.40
CA LYS A 231 14.60 11.30 45.67
C LYS A 231 15.95 10.59 45.58
N LYS A 232 15.95 9.36 45.07
CA LYS A 232 17.17 8.57 44.86
C LYS A 232 16.93 7.45 43.85
N PRO A 233 17.47 7.54 42.62
CA PRO A 233 17.39 6.45 41.66
C PRO A 233 18.16 5.23 42.19
N LEU A 234 17.62 4.03 41.98
CA LEU A 234 18.30 2.77 42.35
C LEU A 234 19.48 2.51 41.41
N LYS A 235 19.27 2.82 40.14
CA LYS A 235 20.26 2.69 39.07
C LYS A 235 19.98 3.76 38.02
N LYS A 236 21.04 4.43 37.56
CA LYS A 236 20.98 5.30 36.39
C LYS A 236 21.54 4.59 35.15
N TYR A 237 21.18 5.09 33.97
CA TYR A 237 21.60 4.51 32.69
C TYR A 237 22.18 5.59 31.79
N THR A 238 23.38 5.37 31.29
CA THR A 238 24.08 6.25 30.34
C THR A 238 23.38 6.27 28.99
N HIS A 239 22.78 5.14 28.58
CA HIS A 239 22.00 5.08 27.35
C HIS A 239 20.61 4.52 27.61
N ILE A 240 19.59 5.23 27.12
CA ILE A 240 18.19 4.78 27.18
C ILE A 240 17.62 4.78 25.75
N LEU A 241 17.10 3.63 25.32
CA LEU A 241 16.38 3.44 24.06
C LEU A 241 14.91 3.20 24.40
N ILE A 242 13.99 3.95 23.81
CA ILE A 242 12.57 3.92 24.15
C ILE A 242 11.75 3.64 22.89
N ASP A 243 11.25 2.41 22.76
CA ASP A 243 10.40 2.01 21.65
C ASP A 243 8.92 2.33 21.91
N GLU A 244 8.17 2.62 20.84
CA GLU A 244 6.78 3.08 20.88
C GLU A 244 6.57 4.27 21.84
N SER A 245 7.54 5.20 21.85
CA SER A 245 7.55 6.35 22.77
C SER A 245 6.34 7.28 22.64
N GLN A 246 5.64 7.23 21.49
CA GLN A 246 4.40 7.97 21.26
C GLN A 246 3.19 7.44 22.02
N ASP A 247 3.28 6.30 22.71
CA ASP A 247 2.20 5.81 23.57
C ASP A 247 2.42 6.10 25.06
N LEU A 248 3.60 6.62 25.43
CA LEU A 248 3.96 6.86 26.83
C LEU A 248 3.22 8.07 27.41
N SER A 249 2.83 7.93 28.67
CA SER A 249 2.27 9.02 29.48
C SER A 249 3.35 9.99 29.95
N LYS A 250 2.95 11.19 30.39
CA LYS A 250 3.88 12.20 30.93
C LYS A 250 4.68 11.66 32.11
N VAL A 251 4.01 10.98 33.06
CA VAL A 251 4.65 10.39 34.24
C VAL A 251 5.71 9.36 33.85
N GLN A 252 5.45 8.51 32.85
CA GLN A 252 6.42 7.53 32.37
C GLN A 252 7.62 8.22 31.69
N LEU A 253 7.39 9.26 30.88
CA LEU A 253 8.46 10.02 30.23
C LEU A 253 9.34 10.78 31.24
N GLU A 254 8.72 11.39 32.25
CA GLU A 254 9.43 12.02 33.38
C GLU A 254 10.22 10.97 34.17
N PHE A 255 9.62 9.80 34.46
CA PHE A 255 10.30 8.73 35.17
C PHE A 255 11.56 8.24 34.44
N LEU A 256 11.49 8.05 33.12
CA LEU A 256 12.65 7.67 32.31
C LEU A 256 13.71 8.79 32.25
N LYS A 257 13.29 10.06 32.30
CA LYS A 257 14.20 11.21 32.39
C LYS A 257 15.06 11.15 33.64
N GLU A 258 14.46 10.85 34.79
CA GLU A 258 15.16 10.80 36.08
C GLU A 258 16.14 9.60 36.19
N LEU A 259 15.93 8.56 35.36
CA LEU A 259 16.85 7.42 35.25
C LEU A 259 18.05 7.68 34.34
N TYR A 260 18.02 8.75 33.55
CA TYR A 260 19.08 9.09 32.60
C TYR A 260 20.34 9.61 33.33
N ASN A 261 21.49 9.02 33.01
CA ASN A 261 22.79 9.48 33.46
C ASN A 261 23.40 10.38 32.38
N GLU A 262 23.27 11.69 32.54
CA GLU A 262 23.76 12.64 31.54
C GLU A 262 25.30 12.74 31.61
N LYS A 263 25.95 12.35 30.50
CA LYS A 263 27.40 12.39 30.26
C LYS A 263 27.65 12.97 28.85
N PRO A 264 28.88 13.41 28.50
CA PRO A 264 29.17 13.94 27.16
C PRO A 264 28.89 12.95 26.01
N TYR A 265 28.87 11.66 26.32
CA TYR A 265 28.65 10.56 25.38
C TYR A 265 27.35 9.78 25.67
N SER A 266 26.49 10.25 26.57
CA SER A 266 25.23 9.58 26.89
C SER A 266 24.16 9.82 25.81
N SER A 267 23.12 8.99 25.78
CA SER A 267 22.00 9.21 24.85
C SER A 267 20.65 8.75 25.40
N ILE A 268 19.61 9.53 25.14
CA ILE A 268 18.22 9.10 25.33
C ILE A 268 17.49 9.16 23.99
N THR A 269 17.22 8.00 23.41
CA THR A 269 16.68 7.86 22.06
C THR A 269 15.22 7.47 22.12
N PHE A 270 14.36 8.34 21.59
CA PHE A 270 12.94 8.10 21.41
C PHE A 270 12.69 7.53 20.03
N ILE A 271 12.06 6.37 19.95
CA ILE A 271 11.62 5.76 18.71
C ILE A 271 10.11 5.89 18.64
N ALA A 272 9.60 6.53 17.58
CA ALA A 272 8.20 6.92 17.49
C ALA A 272 7.58 6.75 16.10
N ASP A 273 6.27 6.51 16.09
CA ASP A 273 5.41 6.58 14.92
C ASP A 273 4.08 7.23 15.28
N ILE A 274 3.97 8.55 15.05
CA ILE A 274 2.79 9.35 15.46
C ILE A 274 1.52 8.85 14.77
N ALA A 275 1.61 8.32 13.56
CA ALA A 275 0.47 7.73 12.85
C ALA A 275 -0.12 6.51 13.58
N GLN A 276 0.65 5.89 14.48
CA GLN A 276 0.22 4.75 15.29
C GLN A 276 -0.12 5.13 16.75
N SER A 277 -0.15 6.41 17.12
CA SER A 277 -0.57 6.83 18.46
C SER A 277 -2.10 6.66 18.61
N ILE A 278 -2.51 5.62 19.35
CA ILE A 278 -3.92 5.23 19.52
C ILE A 278 -4.42 5.30 20.96
N TYR A 279 -3.53 5.53 21.94
CA TYR A 279 -3.89 5.56 23.37
C TYR A 279 -4.17 6.96 23.87
N SER A 280 -5.27 7.10 24.64
CA SER A 280 -5.76 8.39 25.13
C SER A 280 -4.93 9.00 26.27
N GLN A 281 -4.04 8.21 26.88
CA GLN A 281 -3.14 8.65 27.96
C GLN A 281 -1.77 9.07 27.43
N SER A 282 -1.53 8.94 26.11
CA SER A 282 -0.29 9.38 25.49
C SER A 282 -0.08 10.88 25.69
N TRP A 283 1.17 11.26 25.99
CA TRP A 283 1.55 12.67 26.05
C TRP A 283 1.71 13.32 24.68
N LEU A 284 2.18 12.57 23.67
CA LEU A 284 2.47 13.10 22.33
C LEU A 284 1.18 13.26 21.52
N ILE A 285 0.56 14.42 21.67
CA ILE A 285 -0.64 14.87 20.96
C ILE A 285 -0.44 16.32 20.50
N LYS A 286 -1.42 16.88 19.79
CA LYS A 286 -1.40 18.28 19.32
C LYS A 286 -0.94 19.25 20.42
N ASN A 287 0.07 20.07 20.11
CA ASN A 287 0.73 21.03 21.01
C ASN A 287 1.49 20.44 22.21
N ARG A 288 1.72 19.13 22.26
CA ARG A 288 2.53 18.46 23.29
C ARG A 288 3.65 17.64 22.65
N SER A 289 4.86 18.17 22.71
CA SER A 289 6.08 17.59 22.13
C SER A 289 7.05 17.10 23.21
N PHE A 290 8.11 16.41 22.83
CA PHE A 290 9.19 16.09 23.78
C PHE A 290 9.84 17.34 24.41
N THR A 291 9.87 18.47 23.68
CA THR A 291 10.39 19.75 24.21
C THR A 291 9.57 20.26 25.40
N SER A 292 8.27 19.98 25.46
CA SER A 292 7.42 20.32 26.62
C SER A 292 7.80 19.60 27.92
N ILE A 293 8.54 18.48 27.83
CA ILE A 293 9.08 17.73 28.99
C ILE A 293 10.57 18.06 29.20
N GLY A 294 11.10 19.06 28.47
CA GLY A 294 12.47 19.54 28.59
C GLY A 294 13.50 18.63 27.93
N TYR A 295 13.16 18.02 26.79
CA TYR A 295 14.13 17.39 25.88
C TYR A 295 14.37 18.30 24.68
N ASP A 296 15.62 18.76 24.48
CA ASP A 296 15.99 19.49 23.27
C ASP A 296 16.23 18.52 22.10
N MET A 297 15.34 18.58 21.10
CA MET A 297 15.35 17.73 19.91
C MET A 297 15.87 18.45 18.65
N THR A 298 16.32 19.71 18.78
CA THR A 298 16.68 20.57 17.65
C THR A 298 17.83 19.95 16.84
N GLY A 299 17.59 19.65 15.56
CA GLY A 299 18.58 19.00 14.69
C GLY A 299 18.91 17.54 15.02
N LYS A 300 18.21 16.92 15.99
CA LYS A 300 18.46 15.56 16.48
C LYS A 300 17.34 14.58 16.13
N SER A 301 16.59 14.88 15.07
CA SER A 301 15.52 14.02 14.56
C SER A 301 15.91 13.33 13.26
N ILE A 302 15.74 12.02 13.17
CA ILE A 302 16.00 11.22 11.97
C ILE A 302 14.69 10.56 11.52
N SER A 303 14.44 10.52 10.21
CA SER A 303 13.21 9.98 9.63
C SER A 303 13.48 8.70 8.83
N LEU A 304 12.70 7.65 9.09
CA LEU A 304 12.70 6.41 8.32
C LEU A 304 11.41 6.30 7.50
N SER A 305 11.48 6.62 6.21
CA SER A 305 10.32 6.70 5.32
C SER A 305 10.02 5.41 4.54
N LYS A 306 10.99 4.50 4.43
CA LYS A 306 10.83 3.23 3.68
C LYS A 306 10.19 2.15 4.56
N ASN A 307 9.11 1.51 4.11
CA ASN A 307 8.45 0.38 4.78
C ASN A 307 8.92 -0.95 4.16
N TYR A 308 9.47 -1.86 4.95
CA TYR A 308 9.99 -3.14 4.46
C TYR A 308 9.06 -4.33 4.77
N ARG A 309 7.99 -4.08 5.52
CA ARG A 309 7.09 -5.09 6.05
C ARG A 309 5.92 -5.36 5.09
N THR A 310 5.21 -4.30 4.76
CA THR A 310 3.93 -4.32 4.07
C THR A 310 4.12 -4.12 2.57
N THR A 311 3.29 -4.76 1.74
CA THR A 311 3.34 -4.58 0.29
C THR A 311 3.01 -3.13 -0.10
N THR A 312 3.55 -2.67 -1.21
CA THR A 312 3.29 -1.33 -1.74
C THR A 312 1.80 -1.05 -1.92
N GLN A 313 1.04 -2.04 -2.37
CA GLN A 313 -0.40 -1.93 -2.60
C GLN A 313 -1.20 -1.74 -1.30
N ILE A 314 -0.87 -2.50 -0.24
CA ILE A 314 -1.52 -2.34 1.07
C ILE A 314 -1.11 -1.01 1.70
N ALA A 315 0.17 -0.63 1.59
CA ALA A 315 0.68 0.64 2.09
C ALA A 315 0.00 1.85 1.40
N GLN A 316 -0.20 1.79 0.08
CA GLN A 316 -0.93 2.81 -0.69
C GLN A 316 -2.39 2.95 -0.20
N ALA A 317 -3.10 1.84 -0.04
CA ALA A 317 -4.47 1.85 0.48
C ALA A 317 -4.54 2.45 1.89
N ALA A 318 -3.70 1.97 2.82
CA ALA A 318 -3.65 2.46 4.18
C ALA A 318 -3.25 3.95 4.24
N PHE A 319 -2.30 4.38 3.41
CA PHE A 319 -1.89 5.77 3.34
C PHE A 319 -3.02 6.67 2.80
N SER A 320 -3.77 6.23 1.79
CA SER A 320 -4.93 7.00 1.30
C SER A 320 -5.97 7.25 2.39
N LEU A 321 -6.19 6.28 3.29
CA LEU A 321 -7.05 6.45 4.46
C LEU A 321 -6.52 7.52 5.42
N ILE A 322 -5.23 7.45 5.79
CA ILE A 322 -4.66 8.32 6.82
C ILE A 322 -4.45 9.76 6.33
N THR A 323 -4.27 9.96 5.02
CA THR A 323 -4.17 11.30 4.42
C THR A 323 -5.47 12.11 4.46
N LYS A 324 -6.58 11.52 4.88
CA LYS A 324 -7.81 12.28 5.18
C LYS A 324 -7.80 12.89 6.59
N ASP A 325 -6.78 12.60 7.40
CA ASP A 325 -6.52 13.26 8.67
C ASP A 325 -5.65 14.51 8.45
N GLU A 326 -6.30 15.65 8.21
CA GLU A 326 -5.62 16.93 7.98
C GLU A 326 -4.71 17.33 9.15
N GLU A 327 -5.11 17.03 10.40
CA GLU A 327 -4.32 17.38 11.58
C GLU A 327 -3.01 16.58 11.65
N LEU A 328 -3.05 15.29 11.28
CA LEU A 328 -1.85 14.46 11.26
C LEU A 328 -0.89 14.88 10.15
N ILE A 329 -1.38 15.28 8.98
CA ILE A 329 -0.52 15.66 7.85
C ILE A 329 0.30 16.92 8.16
N VAL A 330 -0.25 17.82 8.97
CA VAL A 330 0.42 19.06 9.39
C VAL A 330 1.42 18.83 10.52
N ASP A 331 1.43 17.65 11.16
CA ASP A 331 2.39 17.33 12.22
C ASP A 331 3.81 17.12 11.65
N ASP A 332 4.77 17.94 12.10
CA ASP A 332 6.18 17.85 11.67
C ASP A 332 6.83 16.48 11.93
N ASN A 333 6.29 15.69 12.86
CA ASN A 333 6.78 14.36 13.18
C ASN A 333 6.12 13.25 12.34
N PHE A 334 5.12 13.58 11.52
CA PHE A 334 4.55 12.64 10.57
C PHE A 334 5.52 12.40 9.42
N VAL A 335 5.83 11.14 9.16
CA VAL A 335 6.70 10.73 8.05
C VAL A 335 5.83 10.19 6.93
N LYS A 336 5.95 10.75 5.73
CA LYS A 336 5.26 10.22 4.54
C LYS A 336 5.99 8.95 4.05
N PRO A 337 5.27 7.86 3.77
CA PRO A 337 5.89 6.63 3.28
C PRO A 337 6.45 6.83 1.87
N SER A 338 7.68 6.35 1.66
CA SER A 338 8.26 6.18 0.33
C SER A 338 7.73 4.89 -0.28
N LEU A 339 7.46 4.87 -1.59
CA LEU A 339 7.09 3.65 -2.31
C LEU A 339 8.28 2.67 -2.31
N ILE A 340 8.02 1.37 -2.19
CA ILE A 340 9.03 0.31 -1.99
C ILE A 340 8.94 -0.75 -3.10
N ASP A 341 9.96 -1.60 -3.19
CA ASP A 341 10.09 -2.74 -4.10
C ASP A 341 9.17 -3.93 -3.76
N LYS A 342 8.71 -4.10 -2.50
CA LYS A 342 7.88 -5.25 -2.12
C LYS A 342 6.47 -5.15 -2.73
N GLN A 343 6.30 -5.76 -3.89
CA GLN A 343 5.02 -5.83 -4.59
C GLN A 343 4.13 -6.96 -4.05
N GLY A 344 2.83 -6.75 -4.13
CA GLY A 344 1.81 -7.74 -3.78
C GLY A 344 0.47 -7.41 -4.42
N LYS A 345 -0.62 -7.86 -3.79
CA LYS A 345 -1.99 -7.57 -4.27
C LYS A 345 -2.61 -6.40 -3.50
N TYR A 346 -3.51 -5.69 -4.17
CA TYR A 346 -4.36 -4.69 -3.53
C TYR A 346 -5.27 -5.34 -2.49
N PRO A 347 -5.57 -4.62 -1.38
CA PRO A 347 -6.57 -5.07 -0.42
C PRO A 347 -7.92 -5.33 -1.07
N ILE A 348 -8.62 -6.34 -0.57
CA ILE A 348 -9.97 -6.68 -1.01
C ILE A 348 -10.98 -6.16 -0.01
N TYR A 349 -12.02 -5.53 -0.53
CA TYR A 349 -13.16 -5.09 0.27
C TYR A 349 -14.47 -5.63 -0.27
N ILE A 350 -15.28 -6.23 0.60
CA ILE A 350 -16.61 -6.75 0.27
C ILE A 350 -17.62 -6.33 1.35
N ASN A 351 -18.82 -5.93 0.94
CA ASN A 351 -19.92 -5.65 1.86
C ASN A 351 -20.93 -6.80 1.87
N PHE A 352 -21.49 -7.12 3.03
CA PHE A 352 -22.49 -8.17 3.20
C PHE A 352 -23.79 -7.58 3.70
N LYS A 353 -24.90 -8.29 3.49
CA LYS A 353 -26.21 -7.88 4.00
C LYS A 353 -26.27 -7.94 5.53
N ASP A 354 -25.69 -8.99 6.11
CA ASP A 354 -25.73 -9.29 7.55
C ASP A 354 -24.43 -9.94 8.04
N GLU A 355 -24.27 -9.98 9.37
CA GLU A 355 -23.08 -10.53 10.04
C GLU A 355 -22.91 -12.05 9.79
N ALA A 356 -23.99 -12.79 9.52
CA ALA A 356 -23.93 -14.23 9.28
C ALA A 356 -23.32 -14.54 7.90
N SER A 357 -23.74 -13.78 6.88
CA SER A 357 -23.19 -13.85 5.53
C SER A 357 -21.71 -13.45 5.50
N GLU A 358 -21.35 -12.41 6.27
CA GLU A 358 -19.95 -12.00 6.45
C GLU A 358 -19.11 -13.12 7.11
N ALA A 359 -19.61 -13.74 8.18
CA ALA A 359 -18.92 -14.83 8.86
C ALA A 359 -18.76 -16.07 7.96
N SER A 360 -19.80 -16.39 7.17
CA SER A 360 -19.77 -17.47 6.18
C SER A 360 -18.68 -17.25 5.13
N TYR A 361 -18.63 -16.05 4.56
CA TYR A 361 -17.59 -15.68 3.59
C TYR A 361 -16.18 -15.79 4.21
N VAL A 362 -15.98 -15.33 5.44
CA VAL A 362 -14.66 -15.39 6.09
C VAL A 362 -14.23 -16.84 6.33
N ALA A 363 -15.15 -17.71 6.75
CA ALA A 363 -14.87 -19.13 6.90
C ALA A 363 -14.49 -19.77 5.56
N ASP A 364 -15.26 -19.49 4.50
CA ASP A 364 -15.02 -19.96 3.14
C ASP A 364 -13.69 -19.45 2.57
N LEU A 365 -13.36 -18.18 2.79
CA LEU A 365 -12.10 -17.58 2.39
C LEU A 365 -10.93 -18.32 3.03
N ILE A 366 -11.01 -18.60 4.33
CA ILE A 366 -9.98 -19.35 5.05
C ILE A 366 -9.89 -20.78 4.50
N ASN A 367 -11.02 -21.48 4.39
CA ASN A 367 -11.08 -22.88 4.02
C ASN A 367 -10.74 -23.17 2.55
N LYS A 368 -11.19 -22.34 1.61
CA LYS A 368 -11.04 -22.62 0.18
C LYS A 368 -9.79 -21.97 -0.42
N LYS A 369 -9.33 -20.85 0.15
CA LYS A 369 -8.25 -20.04 -0.46
C LYS A 369 -7.01 -19.90 0.41
N LEU A 370 -7.16 -19.59 1.69
CA LEU A 370 -6.00 -19.22 2.53
C LEU A 370 -5.26 -20.43 3.09
N LYS A 371 -5.96 -21.46 3.59
CA LYS A 371 -5.32 -22.61 4.26
C LYS A 371 -4.38 -23.42 3.35
N HIS A 372 -4.55 -23.32 2.03
CA HIS A 372 -3.68 -23.97 1.05
C HIS A 372 -2.39 -23.20 0.78
N LYS A 373 -2.34 -21.90 1.13
CA LYS A 373 -1.20 -21.00 0.86
C LYS A 373 -0.50 -20.52 2.13
N TYR A 374 -1.21 -20.51 3.26
CA TYR A 374 -0.78 -19.95 4.53
C TYR A 374 -1.07 -20.91 5.67
N LYS A 375 -0.20 -20.93 6.69
CA LYS A 375 -0.48 -21.62 7.94
C LYS A 375 -1.56 -20.86 8.72
N LEU A 376 -2.31 -21.55 9.58
CA LEU A 376 -3.38 -20.90 10.36
C LEU A 376 -2.85 -19.81 11.29
N ASN A 377 -1.66 -20.00 11.87
CA ASN A 377 -1.01 -18.99 12.73
C ASN A 377 -0.46 -17.77 11.96
N ASP A 378 -0.36 -17.85 10.62
CA ASP A 378 -0.04 -16.70 9.76
C ASP A 378 -1.27 -15.78 9.50
N ILE A 379 -2.47 -16.21 9.93
CA ILE A 379 -3.75 -15.54 9.67
C ILE A 379 -4.30 -14.93 10.97
N VAL A 380 -4.67 -13.65 10.90
CA VAL A 380 -5.35 -12.96 12.01
C VAL A 380 -6.67 -12.36 11.54
N ILE A 381 -7.68 -12.45 12.40
CA ILE A 381 -8.96 -11.76 12.27
C ILE A 381 -9.00 -10.63 13.30
N ILE A 382 -9.30 -9.43 12.82
CA ILE A 382 -9.28 -8.21 13.63
C ILE A 382 -10.65 -7.54 13.63
N GLN A 383 -11.08 -7.12 14.82
CA GLN A 383 -12.38 -6.48 15.02
C GLN A 383 -12.30 -5.40 16.10
N ARG A 384 -13.20 -4.42 16.07
CA ARG A 384 -13.26 -3.30 17.02
C ARG A 384 -13.76 -3.71 18.40
N ARG A 385 -14.75 -4.61 18.48
CA ARG A 385 -15.45 -5.01 19.71
C ARG A 385 -15.21 -6.49 20.04
N LYS A 386 -14.96 -6.78 21.33
CA LYS A 386 -14.69 -8.14 21.81
C LYS A 386 -15.88 -9.10 21.64
N ASN A 387 -17.11 -8.62 21.82
CA ASN A 387 -18.28 -9.48 21.72
C ASN A 387 -18.44 -10.05 20.30
N GLN A 388 -18.17 -9.23 19.27
CA GLN A 388 -18.22 -9.69 17.87
C GLN A 388 -17.14 -10.71 17.55
N LEU A 389 -15.94 -10.62 18.15
CA LEU A 389 -14.92 -11.65 18.02
C LEU A 389 -15.41 -13.01 18.54
N LYS A 390 -16.13 -13.02 19.68
CA LYS A 390 -16.68 -14.28 20.23
C LYS A 390 -17.73 -14.91 19.33
N GLU A 391 -18.59 -14.10 18.70
CA GLU A 391 -19.59 -14.60 17.77
C GLU A 391 -18.95 -15.22 16.52
N VAL A 392 -17.96 -14.53 15.94
CA VAL A 392 -17.20 -15.04 14.79
C VAL A 392 -16.40 -16.28 15.15
N GLN A 393 -15.82 -16.34 16.35
CA GLN A 393 -15.13 -17.53 16.84
C GLN A 393 -16.05 -18.76 16.84
N LYS A 394 -17.26 -18.64 17.40
CA LYS A 394 -18.24 -19.73 17.41
C LYS A 394 -18.58 -20.21 16.01
N TYR A 395 -18.69 -19.28 15.05
CA TYR A 395 -18.98 -19.61 13.66
C TYR A 395 -17.82 -20.39 13.02
N LEU A 396 -16.59 -19.88 13.13
CA LEU A 396 -15.39 -20.52 12.59
C LEU A 396 -15.16 -21.92 13.19
N GLN A 397 -15.41 -22.09 14.48
CA GLN A 397 -15.31 -23.38 15.15
C GLN A 397 -16.33 -24.41 14.64
N LYS A 398 -17.56 -23.96 14.30
CA LYS A 398 -18.56 -24.84 13.66
C LYS A 398 -18.11 -25.33 12.29
N GLU A 399 -17.40 -24.47 11.54
CA GLU A 399 -16.80 -24.79 10.24
C GLU A 399 -15.46 -25.56 10.35
N GLY A 400 -15.11 -26.02 11.55
CA GLY A 400 -13.91 -26.82 11.81
C GLY A 400 -12.59 -26.05 11.77
N ILE A 401 -12.62 -24.72 11.87
CA ILE A 401 -11.41 -23.86 11.85
C ILE A 401 -10.93 -23.63 13.30
N PRO A 402 -9.71 -24.10 13.67
CA PRO A 402 -9.12 -23.80 14.97
C PRO A 402 -8.91 -22.29 15.16
N THR A 403 -9.35 -21.76 16.31
CA THR A 403 -9.30 -20.32 16.60
C THR A 403 -8.92 -20.04 18.05
N SER A 404 -8.09 -19.02 18.26
CA SER A 404 -7.67 -18.56 19.59
C SER A 404 -7.96 -17.06 19.76
N ILE A 405 -8.75 -16.66 20.75
CA ILE A 405 -8.96 -15.24 21.07
C ILE A 405 -7.84 -14.76 21.98
N PHE A 406 -7.14 -13.73 21.54
CA PHE A 406 -6.09 -13.11 22.33
C PHE A 406 -6.63 -11.95 23.17
N GLN A 407 -6.28 -11.96 24.46
CA GLN A 407 -6.52 -10.83 25.36
C GLN A 407 -5.20 -10.12 25.69
N SER A 408 -5.26 -8.80 25.89
CA SER A 408 -4.12 -7.94 26.21
C SER A 408 -3.28 -8.37 27.44
N ASN A 409 -3.78 -9.29 28.26
CA ASN A 409 -3.15 -9.75 29.49
C ASN A 409 -2.62 -11.19 29.42
N GLU A 410 -2.90 -11.91 28.34
CA GLU A 410 -2.44 -13.29 28.12
C GLU A 410 -1.15 -13.28 27.29
N GLU A 411 -0.36 -14.34 27.37
CA GLU A 411 0.82 -14.48 26.51
C GLU A 411 0.38 -14.84 25.09
N PHE A 412 0.90 -14.13 24.09
CA PHE A 412 0.60 -14.44 22.69
C PHE A 412 1.43 -15.66 22.28
N ASP A 413 0.78 -16.79 22.07
CA ASP A 413 1.44 -17.98 21.52
C ASP A 413 1.45 -17.89 19.98
N PHE A 414 2.62 -17.55 19.44
CA PHE A 414 2.87 -17.48 18.00
C PHE A 414 2.97 -18.86 17.34
N LEU A 415 3.20 -19.91 18.11
CA LEU A 415 3.41 -21.27 17.60
C LEU A 415 2.11 -22.08 17.52
N GLU A 416 1.10 -21.75 18.32
CA GLU A 416 -0.22 -22.41 18.26
C GLU A 416 -0.85 -22.27 16.86
N GLU A 417 -1.05 -23.42 16.20
CA GLU A 417 -1.61 -23.56 14.85
C GLU A 417 -3.13 -23.28 14.80
N ALA A 418 -3.51 -22.05 15.08
CA ALA A 418 -4.90 -21.58 15.05
C ALA A 418 -4.98 -20.17 14.45
N VAL A 419 -6.12 -19.83 13.85
CA VAL A 419 -6.42 -18.47 13.40
C VAL A 419 -6.55 -17.58 14.63
N LYS A 420 -5.79 -16.48 14.64
CA LYS A 420 -5.72 -15.59 15.80
C LYS A 420 -6.82 -14.55 15.73
N LEU A 421 -7.59 -14.38 16.81
CA LEU A 421 -8.66 -13.39 16.90
C LEU A 421 -8.24 -12.28 17.87
N VAL A 422 -8.09 -11.06 17.37
CA VAL A 422 -7.58 -9.92 18.15
C VAL A 422 -8.49 -8.71 18.01
N THR A 423 -8.49 -7.85 19.03
CA THR A 423 -9.10 -6.52 18.85
C THR A 423 -8.15 -5.60 18.07
N MET A 424 -8.69 -4.60 17.38
CA MET A 424 -7.86 -3.59 16.69
C MET A 424 -6.85 -2.87 17.61
N HIS A 425 -7.11 -2.78 18.92
CA HIS A 425 -6.13 -2.21 19.86
C HIS A 425 -5.02 -3.21 20.22
N SER A 426 -5.37 -4.49 20.29
CA SER A 426 -4.45 -5.56 20.69
C SER A 426 -3.48 -5.98 19.60
N ILE A 427 -3.77 -5.66 18.33
CA ILE A 427 -2.86 -6.00 17.22
C ILE A 427 -1.63 -5.09 17.16
N LYS A 428 -1.62 -3.96 17.88
CA LYS A 428 -0.48 -3.05 17.87
C LYS A 428 0.79 -3.76 18.35
N GLY A 429 1.84 -3.70 17.54
CA GLY A 429 3.11 -4.40 17.78
C GLY A 429 3.16 -5.85 17.28
N LEU A 430 2.08 -6.38 16.72
CA LEU A 430 2.04 -7.70 16.06
C LEU A 430 2.07 -7.56 14.54
N GLU A 431 2.32 -8.66 13.82
CA GLU A 431 2.40 -8.72 12.37
C GLU A 431 1.94 -10.10 11.88
N PHE A 432 1.25 -10.13 10.73
CA PHE A 432 0.71 -11.37 10.15
C PHE A 432 0.82 -11.32 8.63
N LYS A 433 1.01 -12.48 7.98
CA LYS A 433 0.99 -12.54 6.51
C LYS A 433 -0.37 -12.15 5.97
N VAL A 434 -1.43 -12.61 6.63
CA VAL A 434 -2.81 -12.33 6.26
C VAL A 434 -3.55 -11.66 7.41
N VAL A 435 -4.11 -10.47 7.14
CA VAL A 435 -5.02 -9.78 8.06
C VAL A 435 -6.41 -9.73 7.44
N ILE A 436 -7.41 -10.15 8.21
CA ILE A 436 -8.84 -10.06 7.86
C ILE A 436 -9.50 -9.08 8.83
N MET A 437 -9.82 -7.88 8.36
CA MET A 437 -10.55 -6.86 9.12
C MET A 437 -12.05 -7.03 8.89
N ILE A 438 -12.79 -7.40 9.93
CA ILE A 438 -14.22 -7.67 9.82
C ILE A 438 -15.08 -6.60 10.50
N GLY A 439 -16.37 -6.54 10.18
CA GLY A 439 -17.37 -5.64 10.71
C GLY A 439 -16.96 -4.17 10.69
N LEU A 440 -16.39 -3.73 9.56
CA LEU A 440 -16.08 -2.34 9.28
C LEU A 440 -17.35 -1.55 8.96
N ASN A 441 -18.29 -1.54 9.92
CA ASN A 441 -19.63 -1.02 9.74
C ASN A 441 -19.72 0.40 10.30
N SER A 442 -20.66 1.18 9.76
CA SER A 442 -21.09 2.46 10.35
C SER A 442 -21.47 2.25 11.83
N ASN A 443 -21.17 3.24 12.69
CA ASN A 443 -21.37 3.19 14.15
C ASN A 443 -20.47 2.21 14.93
N ILE A 444 -19.81 1.26 14.27
CA ILE A 444 -18.77 0.42 14.88
C ILE A 444 -17.42 1.12 14.75
N ILE A 445 -17.06 1.52 13.54
CA ILE A 445 -15.85 2.29 13.25
C ILE A 445 -16.15 3.33 12.17
N PRO A 446 -15.86 4.62 12.38
CA PRO A 446 -15.65 5.22 13.69
C PRO A 446 -16.93 5.12 14.52
N SER A 447 -16.78 4.89 15.83
CA SER A 447 -17.92 4.87 16.75
C SER A 447 -18.35 6.31 17.09
N LEU A 448 -19.03 6.96 16.13
CA LEU A 448 -19.39 8.38 16.17
C LEU A 448 -20.79 8.69 16.71
N SER A 449 -21.60 7.68 17.02
CA SER A 449 -23.07 7.75 17.00
C SER A 449 -23.74 8.80 17.90
N ARG A 450 -23.00 9.58 18.71
CA ARG A 450 -23.54 10.49 19.73
C ARG A 450 -22.70 11.75 20.01
N VAL A 451 -21.78 12.14 19.12
CA VAL A 451 -21.01 13.40 19.25
C VAL A 451 -21.84 14.58 18.71
N ARG A 452 -22.06 15.63 19.52
CA ARG A 452 -22.83 16.82 19.11
C ARG A 452 -21.95 17.99 18.64
N ASP A 453 -20.69 18.03 19.08
CA ASP A 453 -19.73 19.08 18.73
C ASP A 453 -18.87 18.64 17.52
N LEU A 454 -18.63 19.55 16.57
CA LEU A 454 -17.93 19.26 15.32
C LEU A 454 -16.42 19.03 15.51
N ASP A 455 -15.78 19.76 16.42
CA ASP A 455 -14.33 19.66 16.62
C ASP A 455 -13.98 18.35 17.34
N ASP A 456 -14.82 17.94 18.29
CA ASP A 456 -14.68 16.67 19.00
C ASP A 456 -14.93 15.46 18.10
N ALA A 457 -15.86 15.60 17.15
CA ALA A 457 -16.11 14.59 16.14
C ALA A 457 -14.87 14.36 15.26
N LYS A 458 -14.18 15.43 14.85
CA LYS A 458 -12.95 15.38 14.06
C LYS A 458 -11.80 14.69 14.81
N MET A 459 -11.58 15.03 16.08
CA MET A 459 -10.52 14.38 16.88
C MET A 459 -10.77 12.89 17.10
N LEU A 460 -12.01 12.50 17.42
CA LEU A 460 -12.36 11.11 17.61
C LEU A 460 -12.22 10.32 16.31
N GLU A 461 -12.65 10.92 15.22
CA GLU A 461 -12.49 10.38 13.89
C GLU A 461 -11.01 10.16 13.55
N SER A 462 -10.13 11.15 13.79
CA SER A 462 -8.68 11.00 13.64
C SER A 462 -8.15 9.77 14.40
N ARG A 463 -8.55 9.58 15.66
CA ARG A 463 -8.11 8.43 16.47
C ARG A 463 -8.61 7.09 15.94
N GLU A 464 -9.88 6.97 15.58
CA GLU A 464 -10.43 5.71 15.03
C GLU A 464 -9.89 5.44 13.61
N ARG A 465 -9.55 6.49 12.84
CA ARG A 465 -8.86 6.37 11.55
C ARG A 465 -7.43 5.84 11.72
N LYS A 466 -6.68 6.38 12.69
CA LYS A 466 -5.36 5.84 13.10
C LYS A 466 -5.46 4.38 13.54
N LEU A 467 -6.51 4.01 14.28
CA LEU A 467 -6.74 2.62 14.69
C LEU A 467 -6.94 1.69 13.48
N MET A 468 -7.72 2.11 12.49
CA MET A 468 -7.92 1.35 11.26
C MET A 468 -6.64 1.27 10.43
N TYR A 469 -5.90 2.38 10.27
CA TYR A 469 -4.59 2.43 9.62
C TYR A 469 -3.59 1.48 10.28
N VAL A 470 -3.54 1.47 11.62
CA VAL A 470 -2.72 0.53 12.39
C VAL A 470 -3.10 -0.89 12.05
N GLY A 471 -4.39 -1.24 11.97
CA GLY A 471 -4.84 -2.58 11.59
C GLY A 471 -4.44 -3.01 10.18
N MET A 472 -4.61 -2.11 9.19
CA MET A 472 -4.25 -2.38 7.79
C MET A 472 -2.74 -2.65 7.63
N THR A 473 -1.90 -1.89 8.32
CA THR A 473 -0.42 -1.98 8.24
C THR A 473 0.18 -3.15 9.02
N ARG A 474 -0.65 -4.05 9.58
CA ARG A 474 -0.21 -5.31 10.21
C ARG A 474 -0.10 -6.45 9.21
N ALA A 475 -0.71 -6.28 8.05
CA ALA A 475 -0.61 -7.22 6.94
C ALA A 475 0.75 -7.10 6.27
N THR A 476 1.45 -8.21 6.10
CA THR A 476 2.71 -8.26 5.35
C THR A 476 2.53 -8.72 3.91
N GLU A 477 1.43 -9.41 3.58
CA GLU A 477 1.16 -9.93 2.21
C GLU A 477 -0.28 -9.74 1.71
N ARG A 478 -1.29 -10.02 2.56
CA ARG A 478 -2.71 -9.97 2.19
C ARG A 478 -3.53 -9.21 3.22
N LEU A 479 -4.41 -8.35 2.73
CA LEU A 479 -5.38 -7.62 3.54
C LEU A 479 -6.78 -7.83 2.96
N TYR A 480 -7.66 -8.42 3.74
CA TYR A 480 -9.10 -8.53 3.45
C TYR A 480 -9.86 -7.64 4.43
N MET A 481 -10.86 -6.94 3.92
CA MET A 481 -11.66 -5.99 4.66
C MET A 481 -13.14 -6.28 4.37
N THR A 482 -13.95 -6.41 5.40
CA THR A 482 -15.38 -6.71 5.23
C THR A 482 -16.23 -5.84 6.12
N SER A 483 -17.45 -5.60 5.66
CA SER A 483 -18.50 -4.99 6.47
C SER A 483 -19.83 -5.71 6.23
N SER A 484 -20.76 -5.51 7.14
CA SER A 484 -22.12 -6.02 7.10
C SER A 484 -23.13 -4.90 7.32
N GLY A 485 -24.20 -4.88 6.54
CA GLY A 485 -25.18 -3.80 6.49
C GLY A 485 -24.59 -2.52 5.92
N ASN A 486 -24.55 -1.46 6.74
CA ASN A 486 -24.07 -0.14 6.34
C ASN A 486 -22.55 -0.01 6.56
N PRO A 487 -21.73 0.17 5.51
CA PRO A 487 -20.28 0.32 5.63
C PRO A 487 -19.83 1.51 6.47
N SER A 488 -18.63 1.40 7.05
CA SER A 488 -17.92 2.51 7.65
C SER A 488 -17.64 3.61 6.62
N LYS A 489 -17.74 4.88 7.03
CA LYS A 489 -17.31 6.00 6.19
C LYS A 489 -15.83 5.93 5.80
N PHE A 490 -14.99 5.30 6.62
CA PHE A 490 -13.57 5.13 6.33
C PHE A 490 -13.31 4.29 5.09
N ILE A 491 -14.25 3.43 4.69
CA ILE A 491 -14.17 2.71 3.42
C ILE A 491 -14.23 3.68 2.23
N LYS A 492 -15.05 4.73 2.31
CA LYS A 492 -15.15 5.77 1.27
C LYS A 492 -13.93 6.70 1.24
N ASP A 493 -13.24 6.82 2.38
CA ASP A 493 -12.05 7.65 2.50
C ASP A 493 -10.78 7.00 1.92
N ILE A 494 -10.77 5.67 1.84
CA ILE A 494 -9.75 4.94 1.09
C ILE A 494 -9.99 5.21 -0.39
N ASP A 495 -8.92 5.59 -1.10
CA ASP A 495 -9.00 5.78 -2.54
C ASP A 495 -9.38 4.45 -3.21
N TYR A 496 -10.51 4.45 -3.92
CA TYR A 496 -11.10 3.26 -4.53
C TYR A 496 -10.14 2.55 -5.48
N LYS A 497 -9.18 3.26 -6.07
CA LYS A 497 -8.16 2.68 -6.96
C LYS A 497 -7.24 1.68 -6.27
N PHE A 498 -7.16 1.74 -4.94
CA PHE A 498 -6.35 0.85 -4.12
C PHE A 498 -7.15 -0.30 -3.50
N LEU A 499 -8.44 -0.44 -3.82
CA LEU A 499 -9.27 -1.57 -3.37
C LEU A 499 -9.71 -2.40 -4.57
N ARG A 500 -9.86 -3.71 -4.36
CA ARG A 500 -10.40 -4.66 -5.35
C ARG A 500 -11.63 -5.36 -4.81
N ILE A 501 -12.52 -5.76 -5.71
CA ILE A 501 -13.72 -6.55 -5.40
C ILE A 501 -13.41 -8.04 -5.27
N LYS A 502 -12.42 -8.53 -6.03
CA LYS A 502 -12.01 -9.95 -6.09
C LYS A 502 -10.49 -10.06 -6.19
N GLU A 503 -9.94 -11.21 -5.79
CA GLU A 503 -8.55 -11.56 -6.08
C GLU A 503 -8.31 -11.74 -7.58
N ASP A 504 -7.11 -11.41 -8.05
CA ASP A 504 -6.65 -11.67 -9.43
C ASP A 504 -7.53 -11.03 -10.50
N CYS A 505 -8.19 -9.93 -10.14
CA CYS A 505 -9.01 -9.10 -11.02
C CYS A 505 -8.54 -7.64 -10.91
N LEU A 506 -8.46 -6.95 -12.05
CA LEU A 506 -8.08 -5.53 -12.08
C LEU A 506 -9.24 -4.61 -11.71
N ILE A 507 -10.49 -5.07 -11.80
CA ILE A 507 -11.70 -4.31 -11.44
C ILE A 507 -11.57 -3.76 -10.02
N ARG A 508 -11.62 -2.43 -9.93
CA ARG A 508 -11.55 -1.68 -8.67
C ARG A 508 -12.84 -1.88 -7.89
N ARG A 509 -12.82 -1.64 -6.58
CA ARG A 509 -14.06 -1.58 -5.78
C ARG A 509 -15.01 -0.53 -6.36
N VAL A 510 -16.32 -0.77 -6.34
CA VAL A 510 -17.32 0.21 -6.77
C VAL A 510 -17.17 1.54 -6.05
N TYR A 511 -17.25 2.61 -6.84
CA TYR A 511 -17.22 4.00 -6.42
C TYR A 511 -18.37 4.75 -7.08
N SER A 512 -18.75 5.88 -6.49
CA SER A 512 -19.74 6.75 -7.11
C SER A 512 -19.08 7.51 -8.25
N VAL A 513 -19.63 7.37 -9.45
CA VAL A 513 -19.31 8.25 -10.59
C VAL A 513 -20.16 9.51 -10.44
N ASP A 514 -19.59 10.70 -10.66
CA ASP A 514 -20.37 11.93 -10.70
C ASP A 514 -21.30 11.91 -11.93
N ILE A 515 -22.53 12.39 -11.79
CA ILE A 515 -23.50 12.42 -12.90
C ILE A 515 -22.95 13.25 -14.08
N ASN A 516 -22.12 14.25 -13.81
CA ASN A 516 -21.45 15.04 -14.85
C ASN A 516 -20.42 14.22 -15.65
N ASP A 517 -19.92 13.12 -15.08
CA ASP A 517 -18.93 12.24 -15.68
C ASP A 517 -19.54 10.95 -16.25
N TYR A 518 -20.87 10.81 -16.23
CA TYR A 518 -21.57 9.68 -16.84
C TYR A 518 -21.27 9.60 -18.33
N LEU A 519 -21.01 8.37 -18.79
CA LEU A 519 -20.81 8.03 -20.19
C LEU A 519 -22.17 7.73 -20.83
N PHE A 520 -22.31 8.00 -22.13
CA PHE A 520 -23.53 7.74 -22.90
C PHE A 520 -24.81 8.41 -22.36
N LYS A 521 -24.70 9.61 -21.77
CA LYS A 521 -25.84 10.30 -21.10
C LYS A 521 -27.10 10.45 -21.95
N GLU A 522 -26.94 10.61 -23.26
CA GLU A 522 -28.05 10.76 -24.20
C GLU A 522 -28.86 9.47 -24.40
N GLU A 523 -28.28 8.31 -24.04
CA GLU A 523 -28.89 6.99 -24.18
C GLU A 523 -29.50 6.47 -22.85
N ILE A 524 -29.37 7.24 -21.75
CA ILE A 524 -29.82 6.81 -20.42
C ILE A 524 -31.28 7.23 -20.19
N ASN A 525 -32.14 6.25 -19.90
CA ASN A 525 -33.55 6.50 -19.57
C ASN A 525 -33.74 7.11 -18.16
N ASP A 526 -33.08 6.56 -17.13
CA ASP A 526 -33.13 7.05 -15.75
C ASP A 526 -31.72 7.13 -15.14
N ILE A 527 -31.19 8.36 -15.15
CA ILE A 527 -29.85 8.72 -14.66
C ILE A 527 -29.72 8.51 -13.14
N TYR A 528 -30.83 8.51 -12.40
CA TYR A 528 -30.83 8.41 -10.94
C TYR A 528 -31.02 6.99 -10.42
N SER A 529 -31.23 6.00 -11.31
CA SER A 529 -31.44 4.61 -10.88
C SER A 529 -30.17 3.99 -10.27
N ASP A 530 -30.34 3.17 -9.23
CA ASP A 530 -29.22 2.49 -8.57
C ASP A 530 -28.52 1.47 -9.48
N GLU A 531 -29.24 0.92 -10.45
CA GLU A 531 -28.69 0.03 -11.47
C GLU A 531 -27.78 0.78 -12.44
N GLU A 532 -28.19 1.98 -12.87
CA GLU A 532 -27.37 2.82 -13.74
C GLU A 532 -26.08 3.25 -13.04
N ARG A 533 -26.09 3.45 -11.72
CA ARG A 533 -24.85 3.72 -10.96
C ARG A 533 -23.84 2.57 -11.06
N VAL A 534 -24.30 1.32 -11.04
CA VAL A 534 -23.45 0.13 -11.24
C VAL A 534 -22.98 0.07 -12.70
N ARG A 535 -23.88 0.34 -13.64
CA ARG A 535 -23.58 0.38 -15.09
C ARG A 535 -22.48 1.41 -15.41
N GLN A 536 -22.59 2.63 -14.89
CA GLN A 536 -21.61 3.69 -15.10
C GLN A 536 -20.25 3.39 -14.50
N TRP A 537 -20.23 2.75 -13.33
CA TRP A 537 -18.99 2.26 -12.75
C TRP A 537 -18.29 1.23 -13.64
N ILE A 538 -18.99 0.19 -14.11
CA ILE A 538 -18.35 -0.85 -14.93
C ILE A 538 -17.91 -0.30 -16.30
N LEU A 539 -18.65 0.66 -16.88
CA LEU A 539 -18.24 1.37 -18.10
C LEU A 539 -16.92 2.14 -17.90
N LYS A 540 -16.76 2.81 -16.76
CA LYS A 540 -15.50 3.48 -16.39
C LYS A 540 -14.37 2.47 -16.16
N GLU A 541 -14.63 1.31 -15.56
CA GLU A 541 -13.61 0.26 -15.44
C GLU A 541 -13.15 -0.24 -16.81
N LEU A 542 -14.07 -0.52 -17.73
CA LEU A 542 -13.75 -0.96 -19.11
C LEU A 542 -12.85 0.07 -19.83
N ASN A 543 -13.20 1.36 -19.75
CA ASN A 543 -12.47 2.42 -20.42
C ASN A 543 -11.14 2.76 -19.72
N GLU A 544 -11.15 2.99 -18.41
CA GLU A 544 -9.97 3.52 -17.71
C GLU A 544 -8.97 2.43 -17.29
N VAL A 545 -9.45 1.25 -16.91
CA VAL A 545 -8.61 0.15 -16.40
C VAL A 545 -8.26 -0.84 -17.50
N TYR A 546 -9.27 -1.29 -18.25
CA TYR A 546 -9.09 -2.25 -19.34
C TYR A 546 -8.79 -1.59 -20.69
N LYS A 547 -8.89 -0.26 -20.79
CA LYS A 547 -8.51 0.54 -21.96
C LYS A 547 -9.38 0.31 -23.21
N TYR A 548 -10.60 -0.22 -23.07
CA TYR A 548 -11.53 -0.35 -24.19
C TYR A 548 -12.05 1.03 -24.62
N PRO A 549 -11.85 1.43 -25.89
CA PRO A 549 -12.37 2.68 -26.43
C PRO A 549 -13.91 2.73 -26.39
N LEU A 550 -14.48 3.92 -26.11
CA LEU A 550 -15.92 4.10 -25.99
C LEU A 550 -16.70 3.76 -27.27
N ASN A 551 -16.11 3.96 -28.46
CA ASN A 551 -16.74 3.61 -29.74
C ASN A 551 -16.91 2.09 -29.95
N LEU A 552 -16.23 1.25 -29.17
CA LEU A 552 -16.42 -0.20 -29.16
C LEU A 552 -17.53 -0.65 -28.21
N ILE A 553 -17.96 0.21 -27.30
CA ILE A 553 -18.95 -0.10 -26.27
C ILE A 553 -20.33 0.37 -26.75
N ASN A 554 -21.35 -0.47 -26.58
CA ASN A 554 -22.74 -0.11 -26.87
C ASN A 554 -23.63 -0.53 -25.68
N LEU A 555 -24.67 0.27 -25.42
CA LEU A 555 -25.68 -0.01 -24.40
C LEU A 555 -26.89 -0.72 -25.01
N GLU A 556 -27.61 -1.49 -24.19
CA GLU A 556 -28.89 -2.13 -24.52
C GLU A 556 -28.85 -2.91 -25.86
N HIS A 557 -27.85 -3.77 -26.02
CA HIS A 557 -27.63 -4.50 -27.26
C HIS A 557 -28.65 -5.62 -27.46
N LYS A 558 -29.32 -5.62 -28.60
CA LYS A 558 -30.33 -6.64 -28.95
C LYS A 558 -29.68 -7.98 -29.28
N ILE A 559 -30.12 -9.03 -28.58
CA ILE A 559 -29.68 -10.41 -28.80
C ILE A 559 -30.87 -11.27 -29.18
N ASN A 560 -30.76 -11.99 -30.30
CA ASN A 560 -31.81 -12.91 -30.76
C ASN A 560 -31.74 -14.23 -30.00
N ILE A 561 -32.86 -14.65 -29.40
CA ILE A 561 -33.00 -15.90 -28.65
C ILE A 561 -34.22 -16.63 -29.21
N GLY A 562 -33.99 -17.38 -30.28
CA GLY A 562 -35.08 -18.01 -31.06
C GLY A 562 -36.02 -16.96 -31.66
N SER A 563 -37.30 -16.98 -31.25
CA SER A 563 -38.35 -16.05 -31.72
C SER A 563 -38.51 -14.78 -30.87
N LYS A 564 -37.75 -14.65 -29.78
CA LYS A 564 -37.75 -13.47 -28.90
C LYS A 564 -36.39 -12.78 -28.96
N PHE A 565 -36.33 -11.54 -28.51
CA PHE A 565 -35.08 -10.81 -28.32
C PHE A 565 -34.88 -10.48 -26.83
N GLY A 566 -33.62 -10.55 -26.39
CA GLY A 566 -33.16 -9.98 -25.12
C GLY A 566 -32.38 -8.69 -25.36
N LEU A 567 -32.15 -7.92 -24.30
CA LEU A 567 -31.31 -6.73 -24.31
C LEU A 567 -30.18 -6.96 -23.32
N ALA A 568 -28.94 -7.04 -23.82
CA ALA A 568 -27.77 -7.05 -22.98
C ALA A 568 -27.44 -5.62 -22.53
N ASP A 569 -27.21 -5.42 -21.23
CA ASP A 569 -27.02 -4.08 -20.66
C ASP A 569 -25.83 -3.35 -21.30
N ILE A 570 -24.70 -4.03 -21.44
CA ILE A 570 -23.51 -3.51 -22.11
C ILE A 570 -22.93 -4.60 -23.01
N VAL A 571 -22.52 -4.21 -24.21
CA VAL A 571 -21.66 -5.02 -25.08
C VAL A 571 -20.36 -4.29 -25.38
N VAL A 572 -19.24 -5.00 -25.27
CA VAL A 572 -17.96 -4.57 -25.82
C VAL A 572 -17.75 -5.32 -27.12
N ASN A 573 -17.53 -4.59 -28.20
CA ASN A 573 -17.28 -5.14 -29.51
C ASN A 573 -15.80 -5.13 -29.85
N THR A 574 -15.39 -6.03 -30.75
CA THR A 574 -14.07 -6.00 -31.38
C THR A 574 -14.22 -6.16 -32.89
N TYR A 575 -13.18 -5.81 -33.64
CA TYR A 575 -13.16 -6.05 -35.07
C TYR A 575 -12.44 -7.35 -35.38
N ARG A 576 -13.09 -8.22 -36.16
CA ARG A 576 -12.45 -9.37 -36.80
C ARG A 576 -12.77 -9.33 -38.28
N LYS A 577 -11.74 -9.33 -39.14
CA LYS A 577 -11.88 -9.26 -40.60
C LYS A 577 -12.80 -8.10 -41.05
N LYS A 578 -12.59 -6.91 -40.48
CA LYS A 578 -13.38 -5.67 -40.73
C LYS A 578 -14.85 -5.70 -40.29
N VAL A 579 -15.32 -6.79 -39.65
CA VAL A 579 -16.68 -6.86 -39.08
C VAL A 579 -16.62 -6.54 -37.58
N LYS A 580 -17.45 -5.61 -37.13
CA LYS A 580 -17.66 -5.31 -35.71
C LYS A 580 -18.53 -6.42 -35.11
N LEU A 581 -17.97 -7.18 -34.17
CA LEU A 581 -18.62 -8.33 -33.56
C LEU A 581 -18.65 -8.20 -32.02
N PRO A 582 -19.69 -8.69 -31.35
CA PRO A 582 -19.77 -8.68 -29.89
C PRO A 582 -18.70 -9.61 -29.31
N TYR A 583 -17.95 -9.10 -28.33
CA TYR A 583 -16.80 -9.79 -27.73
C TYR A 583 -17.01 -10.05 -26.24
N ILE A 584 -17.52 -9.06 -25.50
CA ILE A 584 -17.88 -9.17 -24.09
C ILE A 584 -19.33 -8.76 -23.92
N LEU A 585 -20.11 -9.59 -23.23
CA LEU A 585 -21.44 -9.23 -22.77
C LEU A 585 -21.41 -8.96 -21.27
N ILE A 586 -22.11 -7.92 -20.82
CA ILE A 586 -22.20 -7.59 -19.40
C ILE A 586 -23.66 -7.39 -19.03
N GLU A 587 -24.06 -8.05 -17.95
CA GLU A 587 -25.34 -7.88 -17.27
C GLU A 587 -25.10 -7.23 -15.92
N VAL A 588 -25.79 -6.12 -15.67
CA VAL A 588 -25.75 -5.40 -14.41
C VAL A 588 -27.05 -5.62 -13.64
N LYS A 589 -26.98 -5.47 -12.33
CA LYS A 589 -28.14 -5.42 -11.43
C LYS A 589 -27.97 -4.29 -10.44
N LYS A 590 -29.06 -3.93 -9.76
CA LYS A 590 -29.03 -2.96 -8.67
C LYS A 590 -28.10 -3.42 -7.57
N TRP A 591 -27.49 -2.45 -6.91
CA TRP A 591 -26.51 -2.70 -5.85
C TRP A 591 -26.99 -3.70 -4.79
N GLY A 592 -26.32 -4.86 -4.71
CA GLY A 592 -26.56 -5.87 -3.67
C GLY A 592 -27.78 -6.78 -3.90
N ASP A 593 -28.42 -6.74 -5.08
CA ASP A 593 -29.52 -7.64 -5.45
C ASP A 593 -29.04 -9.08 -5.75
N GLY A 594 -27.73 -9.27 -5.89
CA GLY A 594 -27.10 -10.53 -6.26
C GLY A 594 -27.03 -10.73 -7.78
N VAL A 595 -26.17 -11.66 -8.20
CA VAL A 595 -25.81 -11.85 -9.62
C VAL A 595 -26.43 -13.09 -10.27
N ALA A 596 -27.19 -13.91 -9.53
CA ALA A 596 -27.67 -15.20 -10.02
C ALA A 596 -28.59 -15.09 -11.25
N SER A 597 -29.52 -14.12 -11.24
CA SER A 597 -30.43 -13.87 -12.37
C SER A 597 -29.67 -13.33 -13.58
N ALA A 598 -28.78 -12.35 -13.37
CA ALA A 598 -27.88 -11.79 -14.38
C ALA A 598 -27.01 -12.88 -15.03
N LEU A 599 -26.42 -13.78 -14.22
CA LEU A 599 -25.60 -14.88 -14.72
C LEU A 599 -26.41 -15.87 -15.56
N SER A 600 -27.63 -16.20 -15.15
CA SER A 600 -28.52 -17.08 -15.92
C SER A 600 -28.88 -16.48 -17.28
N GLN A 601 -29.23 -15.20 -17.30
CA GLN A 601 -29.52 -14.43 -18.51
C GLN A 601 -28.29 -14.35 -19.43
N LEU A 602 -27.14 -14.00 -18.88
CA LEU A 602 -25.86 -13.91 -19.60
C LEU A 602 -25.46 -15.24 -20.23
N LYS A 603 -25.61 -16.37 -19.53
CA LYS A 603 -25.34 -17.71 -20.08
C LYS A 603 -26.24 -18.02 -21.29
N SER A 604 -27.52 -17.64 -21.22
CA SER A 604 -28.45 -17.76 -22.35
C SER A 604 -28.03 -16.89 -23.54
N TYR A 605 -27.58 -15.66 -23.27
CA TYR A 605 -27.14 -14.72 -24.31
C TYR A 605 -25.87 -15.20 -25.02
N MET A 606 -24.88 -15.66 -24.27
CA MET A 606 -23.63 -16.20 -24.82
C MET A 606 -23.87 -17.46 -25.66
N ALA A 607 -24.82 -18.32 -25.27
CA ALA A 607 -25.17 -19.51 -26.05
C ALA A 607 -25.77 -19.19 -27.44
N ASN A 608 -26.34 -17.98 -27.62
CA ASN A 608 -26.94 -17.53 -28.88
C ASN A 608 -26.04 -16.56 -29.66
N CYS A 609 -24.88 -16.16 -29.12
CA CYS A 609 -23.93 -15.22 -29.73
C CYS A 609 -22.54 -15.88 -29.89
N PRO A 610 -22.24 -16.52 -31.04
CA PRO A 610 -21.05 -17.38 -31.20
C PRO A 610 -19.71 -16.63 -31.11
N ASP A 611 -19.72 -15.31 -31.37
CA ASP A 611 -18.53 -14.46 -31.38
C ASP A 611 -18.12 -13.98 -29.98
N VAL A 612 -19.05 -13.98 -29.02
CA VAL A 612 -18.78 -13.55 -27.64
C VAL A 612 -17.79 -14.50 -26.98
N GLN A 613 -16.74 -13.95 -26.39
CA GLN A 613 -15.68 -14.71 -25.72
C GLN A 613 -15.80 -14.65 -24.19
N TYR A 614 -16.39 -13.57 -23.66
CA TYR A 614 -16.49 -13.35 -22.22
C TYR A 614 -17.84 -12.80 -21.82
N GLY A 615 -18.26 -13.15 -20.61
CA GLY A 615 -19.44 -12.63 -19.96
C GLY A 615 -19.10 -12.08 -18.57
N ILE A 616 -19.71 -10.95 -18.19
CA ILE A 616 -19.63 -10.41 -16.84
C ILE A 616 -21.05 -10.24 -16.28
N ALA A 617 -21.30 -10.81 -15.09
CA ALA A 617 -22.50 -10.54 -14.31
C ALA A 617 -22.10 -9.82 -13.01
N THR A 618 -22.65 -8.63 -12.75
CA THR A 618 -22.32 -7.87 -11.54
C THR A 618 -23.48 -7.05 -11.00
N ASP A 619 -23.58 -6.99 -9.68
CA ASP A 619 -24.44 -6.02 -8.97
C ASP A 619 -23.59 -4.93 -8.30
N GLY A 620 -22.30 -4.86 -8.63
CA GLY A 620 -21.31 -4.00 -7.99
C GLY A 620 -20.75 -4.50 -6.65
N ASN A 621 -21.46 -5.37 -5.93
CA ASN A 621 -20.93 -5.95 -4.69
C ASN A 621 -20.33 -7.35 -4.92
N GLU A 622 -20.88 -8.08 -5.88
CA GLU A 622 -20.43 -9.35 -6.40
C GLU A 622 -20.16 -9.23 -7.91
N ILE A 623 -19.18 -10.00 -8.38
CA ILE A 623 -18.85 -10.10 -9.80
C ILE A 623 -18.45 -11.52 -10.17
N ILE A 624 -19.11 -12.03 -11.21
CA ILE A 624 -18.80 -13.32 -11.84
C ILE A 624 -18.41 -13.05 -13.29
N ILE A 625 -17.25 -13.58 -13.67
CA ILE A 625 -16.71 -13.48 -15.02
C ILE A 625 -16.65 -14.90 -15.57
N ILE A 626 -17.21 -15.11 -16.75
CA ILE A 626 -17.22 -16.40 -17.43
C ILE A 626 -16.59 -16.32 -18.81
N ASN A 627 -15.94 -17.40 -19.25
CA ASN A 627 -15.45 -17.55 -20.62
C ASN A 627 -16.55 -18.10 -21.56
N LYS A 628 -16.21 -18.29 -22.84
CA LYS A 628 -17.09 -18.85 -23.86
C LYS A 628 -17.63 -20.26 -23.50
N ASP A 629 -16.86 -21.03 -22.75
CA ASP A 629 -17.22 -22.36 -22.26
C ASP A 629 -18.09 -22.33 -20.99
N LEU A 630 -18.50 -21.12 -20.56
CA LEU A 630 -19.31 -20.84 -19.36
C LEU A 630 -18.63 -21.19 -18.03
N GLU A 631 -17.30 -21.32 -18.04
CA GLU A 631 -16.47 -21.54 -16.86
C GLU A 631 -16.11 -20.21 -16.19
N GLU A 632 -16.13 -20.18 -14.86
CA GLU A 632 -15.75 -18.98 -14.11
C GLU A 632 -14.24 -18.73 -14.18
N ILE A 633 -13.87 -17.53 -14.61
CA ILE A 633 -12.49 -17.06 -14.69
C ILE A 633 -12.25 -15.89 -13.73
N SER A 634 -10.97 -15.55 -13.50
CA SER A 634 -10.61 -14.48 -12.57
C SER A 634 -10.78 -13.09 -13.16
N ASP A 635 -10.50 -12.90 -14.45
CA ASP A 635 -10.50 -11.59 -15.11
C ASP A 635 -10.72 -11.67 -16.63
N ILE A 636 -11.10 -10.53 -17.23
CA ILE A 636 -11.17 -10.33 -18.68
C ILE A 636 -9.85 -9.81 -19.26
N PRO A 637 -9.58 -10.00 -20.57
CA PRO A 637 -8.41 -9.40 -21.20
C PRO A 637 -8.52 -7.87 -21.29
N LYS A 638 -7.37 -7.19 -21.21
CA LYS A 638 -7.26 -5.77 -21.56
C LYS A 638 -7.44 -5.58 -23.06
N PHE A 639 -7.86 -4.38 -23.44
CA PHE A 639 -7.87 -3.95 -24.81
C PHE A 639 -6.48 -4.06 -25.42
N ASP A 640 -6.45 -4.60 -26.63
CA ASP A 640 -5.26 -4.72 -27.46
C ASP A 640 -5.54 -4.06 -28.83
N ARG A 641 -4.52 -3.48 -29.46
CA ARG A 641 -4.68 -2.78 -30.75
C ARG A 641 -5.20 -3.71 -31.86
N SER A 642 -4.95 -5.02 -31.78
CA SER A 642 -5.50 -6.02 -32.71
C SER A 642 -7.03 -6.11 -32.68
N MET A 643 -7.69 -5.54 -31.67
CA MET A 643 -9.15 -5.50 -31.55
C MET A 643 -9.81 -4.38 -32.36
N LEU A 644 -9.02 -3.47 -32.96
CA LEU A 644 -9.47 -2.41 -33.86
C LEU A 644 -9.53 -2.88 -35.32
N PRO A 645 -10.26 -2.18 -36.21
CA PRO A 645 -10.24 -2.49 -37.63
C PRO A 645 -8.81 -2.30 -38.17
N SER A 646 -8.22 -3.36 -38.72
CA SER A 646 -6.90 -3.32 -39.37
C SER A 646 -6.99 -2.63 -40.74
N THR A 647 -6.74 -1.31 -40.86
CA THR A 647 -6.92 -0.61 -42.17
C THR A 647 -6.05 0.63 -42.52
N LEU A 648 -5.07 1.11 -41.76
CA LEU A 648 -4.13 2.15 -42.26
C LEU A 648 -2.72 1.95 -41.70
N GLU A 649 -1.74 1.72 -42.58
CA GLU A 649 -0.32 1.68 -42.23
C GLU A 649 0.30 3.03 -42.62
N SER A 650 0.96 3.69 -41.67
CA SER A 650 1.78 4.88 -41.92
C SER A 650 3.18 4.43 -42.23
N ILE A 651 3.60 4.58 -43.48
CA ILE A 651 4.91 4.16 -43.94
C ILE A 651 5.80 5.39 -44.06
N GLU A 652 7.05 5.27 -43.62
CA GLU A 652 8.07 6.29 -43.77
C GLU A 652 9.06 5.88 -44.86
N TYR A 653 9.28 6.75 -45.85
CA TYR A 653 10.34 6.60 -46.86
C TYR A 653 11.45 7.61 -46.62
N ILE A 654 12.66 7.11 -46.41
CA ILE A 654 13.87 7.90 -46.18
C ILE A 654 14.71 7.88 -47.45
N ASP A 655 14.89 9.03 -48.10
CA ASP A 655 15.84 9.22 -49.20
C ASP A 655 17.26 9.33 -48.63
N LEU A 656 18.09 8.32 -48.87
CA LEU A 656 19.44 8.24 -48.30
C LEU A 656 20.39 9.28 -48.90
N LYS A 657 20.14 9.74 -50.14
CA LYS A 657 20.97 10.74 -50.82
C LYS A 657 20.63 12.16 -50.37
N LYS A 658 19.34 12.49 -50.26
CA LYS A 658 18.88 13.83 -49.86
C LYS A 658 18.74 14.00 -48.34
N ARG A 659 18.74 12.90 -47.58
CA ARG A 659 18.49 12.87 -46.13
C ARG A 659 17.14 13.48 -45.75
N ILE A 660 16.15 13.30 -46.61
CA ILE A 660 14.76 13.74 -46.39
C ILE A 660 13.95 12.50 -46.06
N SER A 661 13.07 12.63 -45.06
CA SER A 661 12.08 11.62 -44.74
C SER A 661 10.70 12.13 -45.11
N ASN A 662 9.94 11.31 -45.84
CA ASN A 662 8.56 11.59 -46.21
C ASN A 662 7.68 10.42 -45.76
N SER A 663 6.53 10.72 -45.18
CA SER A 663 5.54 9.71 -44.79
C SER A 663 4.38 9.65 -45.79
N PHE A 664 3.82 8.46 -45.95
CA PHE A 664 2.58 8.26 -46.70
C PHE A 664 1.74 7.16 -46.06
N ILE A 665 0.45 7.22 -46.33
CA ILE A 665 -0.53 6.28 -45.81
C ILE A 665 -0.92 5.33 -46.94
N LYS A 666 -0.95 4.02 -46.63
CA LYS A 666 -1.28 2.95 -47.57
C LYS A 666 -2.37 2.04 -47.01
N ASP A 667 -3.30 1.63 -47.88
CA ASP A 667 -4.29 0.57 -47.59
C ASP A 667 -3.66 -0.80 -47.90
N SER A 668 -3.62 -1.70 -46.91
CA SER A 668 -3.02 -3.03 -47.03
C SER A 668 -3.89 -4.05 -47.78
N THR A 669 -5.07 -3.67 -48.28
CA THR A 669 -6.04 -4.61 -48.89
C THR A 669 -6.53 -4.27 -50.30
N GLY A 670 -5.99 -3.24 -50.97
CA GLY A 670 -6.45 -2.81 -52.31
C GLY A 670 -5.34 -2.28 -53.21
N ILE A 671 -5.59 -2.26 -54.52
CA ILE A 671 -4.62 -1.92 -55.57
C ILE A 671 -4.18 -0.46 -55.44
N GLY A 672 -3.03 -0.25 -54.80
CA GLY A 672 -2.09 0.84 -55.10
C GLY A 672 -2.53 2.27 -54.81
N GLU A 673 -3.46 2.54 -53.92
CA GLU A 673 -3.76 3.92 -53.53
C GLU A 673 -2.85 4.39 -52.39
N ILE A 674 -2.10 5.46 -52.62
CA ILE A 674 -1.20 6.09 -51.66
C ILE A 674 -1.66 7.52 -51.41
N TYR A 675 -1.65 7.94 -50.14
CA TYR A 675 -2.01 9.29 -49.71
C TYR A 675 -0.81 9.96 -49.00
N ILE A 676 -0.52 11.21 -49.33
CA ILE A 676 0.49 12.04 -48.65
C ILE A 676 -0.25 13.18 -47.93
N GLU A 677 0.16 13.50 -46.70
CA GLU A 677 -0.38 14.64 -45.95
C GLU A 677 0.43 15.92 -46.27
N GLU A 678 -0.21 16.91 -46.88
CA GLU A 678 0.38 18.23 -47.15
C GLU A 678 -0.51 19.31 -46.53
N ASN A 679 0.05 20.16 -45.65
CA ASN A 679 -0.65 21.29 -45.02
C ASN A 679 -1.98 20.93 -44.31
N GLY A 680 -2.05 19.73 -43.70
CA GLY A 680 -3.23 19.25 -42.96
C GLY A 680 -4.36 18.72 -43.86
N ALA A 681 -4.08 18.47 -45.14
CA ALA A 681 -5.00 17.81 -46.07
C ALA A 681 -4.32 16.59 -46.72
N GLU A 682 -5.04 15.49 -46.82
CA GLU A 682 -4.58 14.27 -47.50
C GLU A 682 -4.75 14.41 -49.02
N ARG A 683 -3.66 14.22 -49.75
CA ARG A 683 -3.65 14.20 -51.22
C ARG A 683 -3.37 12.80 -51.72
N LYS A 684 -4.24 12.29 -52.60
CA LYS A 684 -4.01 11.04 -53.33
C LYS A 684 -2.88 11.21 -54.35
N VAL A 685 -1.93 10.29 -54.36
CA VAL A 685 -0.81 10.25 -55.31
C VAL A 685 -1.28 9.57 -56.60
N THR A 686 -1.12 10.26 -57.73
CA THR A 686 -1.54 9.74 -59.05
C THR A 686 -0.42 9.04 -59.80
N ASN A 687 0.85 9.40 -59.55
CA ASN A 687 2.01 8.84 -60.22
C ASN A 687 2.80 7.94 -59.27
N LEU A 688 2.71 6.63 -59.51
CA LEU A 688 3.35 5.61 -58.69
C LEU A 688 4.35 4.79 -59.52
N THR A 689 5.49 4.50 -58.92
CA THR A 689 6.47 3.55 -59.43
C THR A 689 6.32 2.23 -58.67
N HIS A 690 6.21 1.13 -59.39
CA HIS A 690 6.08 -0.21 -58.81
C HIS A 690 7.43 -0.93 -58.84
N ILE A 691 8.07 -1.03 -57.68
CA ILE A 691 9.40 -1.63 -57.53
C ILE A 691 9.25 -3.10 -57.10
N PRO A 692 9.89 -4.07 -57.77
CA PRO A 692 9.86 -5.48 -57.35
C PRO A 692 10.55 -5.70 -56.00
N ILE A 693 9.93 -6.52 -55.14
CA ILE A 693 10.48 -6.95 -53.85
C ILE A 693 11.04 -8.36 -54.02
N TYR A 694 12.27 -8.55 -53.59
CA TYR A 694 12.94 -9.85 -53.52
C TYR A 694 13.23 -10.22 -52.07
N ASN A 695 13.64 -11.47 -51.87
CA ASN A 695 13.83 -12.08 -50.55
C ASN A 695 14.93 -11.40 -49.70
N GLU A 696 15.07 -11.83 -48.44
CA GLU A 696 15.91 -11.20 -47.41
C GLU A 696 17.39 -11.04 -47.81
N ILE A 697 18.02 -9.92 -47.42
CA ILE A 697 19.48 -9.72 -47.41
C ILE A 697 19.95 -9.53 -45.98
N SER A 698 21.06 -10.16 -45.62
CA SER A 698 21.60 -9.96 -44.28
C SER A 698 22.41 -8.68 -44.18
N ALA A 699 22.07 -7.86 -43.19
CA ALA A 699 22.93 -6.79 -42.74
C ALA A 699 24.11 -7.33 -41.92
N ASP A 700 24.15 -8.58 -41.47
CA ASP A 700 25.22 -9.12 -40.61
C ASP A 700 26.24 -9.93 -41.43
N MET A 701 26.22 -11.26 -41.29
CA MET A 701 27.04 -12.19 -42.08
C MET A 701 26.40 -12.41 -43.46
N PRO A 702 27.18 -12.49 -44.55
CA PRO A 702 26.63 -12.76 -45.88
C PRO A 702 25.75 -14.03 -45.89
N ILE A 703 24.59 -13.94 -46.55
CA ILE A 703 23.65 -15.07 -46.72
C ILE A 703 23.33 -15.26 -48.20
N LEU A 704 23.05 -16.51 -48.59
CA LEU A 704 22.69 -16.83 -49.97
C LEU A 704 21.46 -16.05 -50.42
N ILE A 705 21.57 -15.26 -51.49
CA ILE A 705 20.42 -14.53 -52.04
C ILE A 705 19.46 -15.53 -52.69
N ASN A 706 18.21 -15.50 -52.23
CA ASN A 706 17.12 -16.18 -52.91
C ASN A 706 16.39 -15.17 -53.81
N SER A 707 16.42 -15.39 -55.12
CA SER A 707 15.81 -14.50 -56.12
C SER A 707 14.28 -14.67 -56.26
N GLU A 708 13.61 -15.26 -55.28
CA GLU A 708 12.16 -15.41 -55.26
C GLU A 708 11.48 -14.04 -55.20
N PHE A 709 10.62 -13.79 -56.19
CA PHE A 709 9.81 -12.59 -56.28
C PHE A 709 8.71 -12.63 -55.23
N GLN A 710 8.73 -11.69 -54.27
CA GLN A 710 7.77 -11.62 -53.16
C GLN A 710 6.61 -10.66 -53.44
N GLY A 711 6.73 -9.78 -54.43
CA GLY A 711 5.68 -8.86 -54.82
C GLY A 711 6.22 -7.56 -55.42
N LYS A 712 5.38 -6.52 -55.44
CA LYS A 712 5.78 -5.16 -55.82
C LYS A 712 5.41 -4.19 -54.72
N TYR A 713 6.29 -3.23 -54.47
CA TYR A 713 6.05 -2.08 -53.61
C TYR A 713 5.73 -0.86 -54.47
N SER A 714 4.70 -0.10 -54.11
CA SER A 714 4.34 1.14 -54.79
C SER A 714 4.89 2.33 -54.01
N ILE A 715 5.60 3.24 -54.68
CA ILE A 715 6.15 4.46 -54.08
C ILE A 715 5.87 5.65 -55.03
N PRO A 716 5.61 6.86 -54.53
CA PRO A 716 5.51 8.06 -55.36
C PRO A 716 6.74 8.23 -56.27
N SER A 717 6.53 8.36 -57.57
CA SER A 717 7.63 8.45 -58.55
C SER A 717 8.56 9.64 -58.29
N GLU A 718 8.04 10.71 -57.69
CA GLU A 718 8.78 11.93 -57.37
C GLU A 718 9.88 11.72 -56.31
N TRP A 719 9.74 10.70 -55.46
CA TRP A 719 10.68 10.42 -54.36
C TRP A 719 11.87 9.59 -54.79
N ILE A 720 11.70 8.81 -55.86
CA ILE A 720 12.68 7.87 -56.38
C ILE A 720 13.71 8.57 -57.30
N GLY A 721 13.39 9.75 -57.82
CA GLY A 721 14.25 10.49 -58.74
C GLY A 721 14.42 9.80 -60.10
N ASN A 722 15.58 9.96 -60.74
CA ASN A 722 15.87 9.42 -62.08
C ASN A 722 16.42 7.98 -62.06
N ASN A 723 16.18 7.19 -61.01
CA ASN A 723 16.68 5.82 -60.93
C ASN A 723 15.77 4.87 -61.73
N GLU A 724 16.32 4.17 -62.73
CA GLU A 724 15.52 3.38 -63.68
C GLU A 724 15.44 1.88 -63.32
N ASN A 725 16.45 1.32 -62.64
CA ASN A 725 16.57 -0.13 -62.38
C ASN A 725 16.53 -0.45 -60.89
N LEU A 726 15.34 -0.33 -60.29
CA LEU A 726 15.17 -0.48 -58.84
C LEU A 726 14.64 -1.84 -58.43
N PHE A 727 15.05 -2.27 -57.24
CA PHE A 727 14.47 -3.41 -56.54
C PHE A 727 14.56 -3.22 -55.03
N ILE A 728 13.77 -3.98 -54.27
CA ILE A 728 13.72 -3.90 -52.81
C ILE A 728 14.19 -5.20 -52.19
N LEU A 729 14.97 -5.10 -51.12
CA LEU A 729 15.39 -6.22 -50.27
C LEU A 729 14.96 -5.96 -48.83
N LYS A 730 14.50 -7.00 -48.14
CA LYS A 730 14.18 -6.94 -46.71
C LYS A 730 15.43 -7.20 -45.88
N ILE A 731 15.69 -6.36 -44.88
CA ILE A 731 16.89 -6.42 -44.06
C ILE A 731 16.73 -7.42 -42.92
N LYS A 732 17.81 -8.17 -42.68
CA LYS A 732 17.97 -9.06 -41.54
C LYS A 732 19.31 -8.85 -40.82
N GLY A 733 19.29 -8.40 -39.58
CA GLY A 733 20.47 -8.10 -38.78
C GLY A 733 20.58 -6.63 -38.39
N GLU A 734 21.46 -6.35 -37.43
CA GLU A 734 21.57 -5.05 -36.77
C GLU A 734 22.85 -4.28 -37.15
N SER A 735 23.71 -4.82 -38.03
CA SER A 735 25.02 -4.18 -38.29
C SER A 735 24.96 -2.81 -38.98
N MET A 736 23.78 -2.35 -39.46
CA MET A 736 23.63 -1.06 -40.15
C MET A 736 22.85 -0.01 -39.34
N ILE A 737 22.63 -0.25 -38.04
CA ILE A 737 21.76 0.56 -37.18
C ILE A 737 22.19 2.03 -37.06
N ASN A 738 23.50 2.35 -37.07
CA ASN A 738 23.99 3.74 -37.00
C ASN A 738 23.69 4.54 -38.28
N LYS A 739 23.30 3.87 -39.38
CA LYS A 739 22.73 4.50 -40.59
C LYS A 739 21.20 4.57 -40.57
N LYS A 740 20.56 4.23 -39.43
CA LYS A 740 19.11 4.15 -39.25
C LYS A 740 18.46 3.09 -40.15
N ILE A 741 19.17 2.00 -40.42
CA ILE A 741 18.63 0.82 -41.09
C ILE A 741 18.51 -0.26 -40.03
N ASP A 742 17.28 -0.56 -39.62
CA ASP A 742 16.96 -1.50 -38.55
C ASP A 742 16.61 -2.89 -39.12
N ASP A 743 16.67 -3.91 -38.27
CA ASP A 743 16.21 -5.26 -38.63
C ASP A 743 14.73 -5.23 -39.03
N GLY A 744 14.40 -5.85 -40.18
CA GLY A 744 13.04 -5.88 -40.71
C GLY A 744 12.68 -4.75 -41.68
N ASP A 745 13.49 -3.69 -41.80
CA ASP A 745 13.31 -2.60 -42.76
C ASP A 745 13.41 -3.10 -44.21
N TYR A 746 12.84 -2.34 -45.17
CA TYR A 746 13.04 -2.58 -46.59
C TYR A 746 13.98 -1.54 -47.20
N VAL A 747 15.01 -1.99 -47.91
CA VAL A 747 15.97 -1.11 -48.57
C VAL A 747 15.74 -1.11 -50.07
N VAL A 748 15.60 0.09 -50.64
CA VAL A 748 15.47 0.33 -52.08
C VAL A 748 16.86 0.42 -52.69
N ILE A 749 17.19 -0.51 -53.59
CA ILE A 749 18.47 -0.62 -54.27
C ILE A 749 18.34 -0.21 -55.73
N ASN A 750 19.23 0.65 -56.21
CA ASN A 750 19.45 0.89 -57.62
C ASN A 750 20.49 -0.11 -58.16
N LYS A 751 20.10 -0.93 -59.12
CA LYS A 751 20.95 -1.96 -59.73
C LYS A 751 22.05 -1.29 -60.55
N GLN A 752 23.28 -1.42 -60.08
CA GLN A 752 24.47 -0.88 -60.71
C GLN A 752 25.71 -1.64 -60.21
N ASN A 753 26.74 -1.74 -61.04
CA ASN A 753 27.93 -2.53 -60.75
C ASN A 753 29.10 -1.68 -60.23
N MET A 754 28.88 -0.39 -59.99
CA MET A 754 29.86 0.57 -59.49
C MET A 754 29.25 1.34 -58.31
N ALA A 755 30.05 1.68 -57.30
CA ALA A 755 29.65 2.48 -56.14
C ALA A 755 30.74 3.48 -55.77
N GLU A 756 30.35 4.59 -55.14
CA GLU A 756 31.27 5.60 -54.63
C GLU A 756 31.65 5.31 -53.17
N ILE A 757 32.79 5.84 -52.72
CA ILE A 757 33.23 5.69 -51.33
C ILE A 757 32.19 6.36 -50.41
N GLY A 758 31.64 5.58 -49.48
CA GLY A 758 30.61 6.00 -48.54
C GLY A 758 29.19 5.56 -48.91
N ASP A 759 28.99 4.98 -50.10
CA ASP A 759 27.70 4.40 -50.50
C ASP A 759 27.36 3.16 -49.67
N ILE A 760 26.08 2.97 -49.38
CA ILE A 760 25.59 1.71 -48.82
C ILE A 760 25.30 0.77 -49.99
N VAL A 761 25.98 -0.38 -50.02
CA VAL A 761 25.99 -1.31 -51.15
C VAL A 761 25.43 -2.67 -50.75
N ALA A 762 24.64 -3.25 -51.65
CA ALA A 762 24.35 -4.68 -51.63
C ALA A 762 25.44 -5.38 -52.44
N VAL A 763 26.17 -6.30 -51.80
CA VAL A 763 27.37 -6.93 -52.38
C VAL A 763 27.22 -8.43 -52.33
N ASP A 764 27.53 -9.11 -53.43
CA ASP A 764 27.68 -10.56 -53.52
C ASP A 764 29.15 -10.95 -53.30
N ILE A 765 29.38 -11.83 -52.34
CA ILE A 765 30.66 -12.40 -51.95
C ILE A 765 30.53 -13.92 -52.10
N ALA A 766 31.07 -14.46 -53.18
CA ALA A 766 31.10 -15.90 -53.45
C ALA A 766 29.71 -16.61 -53.42
N GLY A 767 28.63 -15.91 -53.77
CA GLY A 767 27.26 -16.44 -53.81
C GLY A 767 26.38 -16.03 -52.62
N ASP A 768 26.99 -15.46 -51.58
CA ASP A 768 26.29 -14.92 -50.41
C ASP A 768 26.32 -13.39 -50.44
N ALA A 769 25.21 -12.73 -50.11
CA ALA A 769 25.13 -11.29 -50.12
C ALA A 769 24.95 -10.66 -48.75
N THR A 770 25.47 -9.43 -48.62
CA THR A 770 25.31 -8.58 -47.46
C THR A 770 25.13 -7.12 -47.83
N LEU A 771 24.52 -6.34 -46.93
CA LEU A 771 24.43 -4.89 -47.03
C LEU A 771 25.46 -4.23 -46.11
N LYS A 772 26.34 -3.38 -46.67
CA LYS A 772 27.43 -2.70 -45.94
C LYS A 772 27.76 -1.33 -46.55
N THR A 773 28.46 -0.47 -45.82
CA THR A 773 29.02 0.78 -46.39
C THR A 773 30.31 0.49 -47.14
N TYR A 774 30.41 0.92 -48.40
CA TYR A 774 31.57 0.76 -49.25
C TYR A 774 32.68 1.76 -48.89
N LYS A 775 33.87 1.28 -48.54
CA LYS A 775 35.08 2.09 -48.36
C LYS A 775 36.28 1.44 -49.04
N THR A 776 37.32 2.23 -49.28
CA THR A 776 38.61 1.73 -49.76
C THR A 776 39.73 2.19 -48.84
N MET A 777 40.70 1.31 -48.58
CA MET A 777 41.86 1.63 -47.75
C MET A 777 43.09 0.90 -48.28
N GLY A 778 44.11 1.64 -48.73
CA GLY A 778 45.37 1.07 -49.18
C GLY A 778 45.26 0.13 -50.41
N GLY A 779 44.32 0.40 -51.33
CA GLY A 779 44.09 -0.43 -52.52
C GLY A 779 43.19 -1.64 -52.31
N LYS A 780 42.70 -1.88 -51.08
CA LYS A 780 41.72 -2.92 -50.77
C LYS A 780 40.34 -2.34 -50.53
N VAL A 781 39.31 -3.16 -50.76
CA VAL A 781 37.91 -2.82 -50.50
C VAL A 781 37.56 -3.24 -49.08
N LEU A 782 36.88 -2.34 -48.37
CA LEU A 782 36.44 -2.54 -46.99
C LEU A 782 34.94 -2.31 -46.91
N LEU A 783 34.20 -3.36 -46.63
CA LEU A 783 32.76 -3.33 -46.40
C LEU A 783 32.52 -3.12 -44.90
N MET A 784 32.15 -1.90 -44.54
CA MET A 784 32.01 -1.47 -43.16
C MET A 784 30.60 -1.75 -42.65
N PRO A 785 30.43 -2.44 -41.51
CA PRO A 785 29.22 -2.32 -40.73
C PRO A 785 29.14 -0.89 -40.15
N GLU A 786 27.91 -0.45 -39.90
CA GLU A 786 27.59 0.81 -39.25
C GLU A 786 26.95 0.49 -37.90
N ASN A 787 27.66 -0.32 -37.12
CA ASN A 787 27.38 -0.73 -35.75
C ASN A 787 28.72 -1.13 -35.11
N ASP A 788 29.03 -0.59 -33.94
CA ASP A 788 30.33 -0.76 -33.29
C ASP A 788 30.58 -2.19 -32.79
N ASP A 789 29.52 -3.02 -32.70
CA ASP A 789 29.59 -4.41 -32.26
C ASP A 789 29.99 -5.40 -33.38
N TYR A 790 30.19 -4.93 -34.62
CA TYR A 790 30.46 -5.77 -35.79
C TYR A 790 31.79 -5.43 -36.47
N GLU A 791 32.49 -6.45 -36.98
CA GLU A 791 33.79 -6.27 -37.66
C GLU A 791 33.63 -5.98 -39.17
N PRO A 792 34.47 -5.10 -39.76
CA PRO A 792 34.52 -4.88 -41.20
C PRO A 792 34.97 -6.11 -42.02
N ILE A 793 34.39 -6.27 -43.21
CA ILE A 793 34.79 -7.32 -44.16
C ILE A 793 35.78 -6.72 -45.17
N MET A 794 36.99 -7.25 -45.24
CA MET A 794 38.05 -6.78 -46.14
C MET A 794 38.21 -7.74 -47.32
N LEU A 795 38.14 -7.21 -48.55
CA LEU A 795 38.14 -7.99 -49.79
C LEU A 795 39.08 -7.36 -50.83
N GLU A 796 39.64 -8.19 -51.69
CA GLU A 796 40.31 -7.78 -52.92
C GLU A 796 39.27 -7.48 -54.03
N GLU A 797 39.61 -6.66 -55.03
CA GLU A 797 38.67 -6.22 -56.09
C GLU A 797 38.00 -7.36 -56.88
N ASN A 798 38.59 -8.55 -56.90
CA ASN A 798 38.07 -9.72 -57.62
C ASN A 798 37.26 -10.69 -56.75
N GLN A 799 37.09 -10.40 -55.45
CA GLN A 799 36.43 -11.32 -54.50
C GLN A 799 34.95 -10.99 -54.26
N PHE A 800 34.43 -9.92 -54.86
CA PHE A 800 33.05 -9.51 -54.70
C PHE A 800 32.50 -8.89 -55.98
N SER A 801 31.18 -8.80 -56.06
CA SER A 801 30.51 -8.01 -57.09
C SER A 801 29.42 -7.13 -56.47
N ILE A 802 29.34 -5.88 -56.92
CA ILE A 802 28.30 -4.95 -56.46
C ILE A 802 27.01 -5.29 -57.19
N ILE A 803 25.98 -5.60 -56.42
CA ILE A 803 24.63 -5.86 -56.93
C ILE A 803 23.90 -4.54 -57.18
N GLY A 804 24.10 -3.56 -56.28
CA GLY A 804 23.57 -2.22 -56.42
C GLY A 804 23.85 -1.33 -55.21
N VAL A 805 23.44 -0.06 -55.33
CA VAL A 805 23.59 0.96 -54.28
C VAL A 805 22.22 1.29 -53.68
N ALA A 806 22.16 1.38 -52.35
CA ALA A 806 20.96 1.77 -51.63
C ALA A 806 20.64 3.26 -51.84
N VAL A 807 19.43 3.54 -52.31
CA VAL A 807 18.94 4.90 -52.58
C VAL A 807 17.88 5.35 -51.58
N GLY A 808 17.21 4.42 -50.90
CA GLY A 808 16.26 4.76 -49.85
C GLY A 808 15.92 3.59 -48.92
N VAL A 809 15.25 3.90 -47.82
CA VAL A 809 14.79 2.96 -46.80
C VAL A 809 13.30 3.17 -46.57
N ILE A 810 12.55 2.07 -46.48
CA ILE A 810 11.12 2.07 -46.16
C ILE A 810 10.97 1.43 -44.78
N LYS A 811 10.34 2.19 -43.86
CA LYS A 811 10.01 1.75 -42.51
C LYS A 811 8.49 1.63 -42.39
N GLU A 812 8.00 0.47 -41.95
CA GLU A 812 6.58 0.14 -41.79
C GLU A 812 6.10 0.19 -40.34
#